data_AF-A0A3N5I7W6-F1
#
_entry.id   AF-A0A3N5I7W6-F1
#
_cell.length_a   1.000
_cell.length_b   1.000
_cell.length_c   1.000
_cell.angle_alpha   90.00
_cell.angle_beta   90.00
_cell.angle_gamma   90.00
#
_symmetry.space_group_name_H-M   'P 1'
#
loop_
_entity.id
_entity.type
_entity.pdbx_description
1 polymer ?
#
loop_
_entity_poly.entity_id
_entity_poly.type
_entity_poly.pdbx_seq_one_letter_code
_entity_poly.pdbx_strand_id
1 'polypeptide(L)'
;MGGGGRPPARRQPRARQVRALPAVRPDPRRLRLDGDRGRPRTARPAAAERAAVLRRHARAAGPAALRTLRERGHDHRGGIRVGPRHGLNDRSRAARDRLRGAPAHAPADAARRGLRARGRSRSVGSDPAGRRARPVAHDRPGVAPGSGPGAGEHQAGGRPVTVVLVERALTDHGGTAVVREGEALRARVRPGDVGPLAGTLAGLGLELQLFTAADTRVTGGDFTLAYVFAPPTHRPAVTVLVSLPPSEPRVVSLATRSFAASRFEREVQDLFGIVPEGHPAPHRLALHQFWPEGYHPLRRDAPADLEFRDEGQPFPFRAVAGEGIFEITVGPVHAGIIEPGHFRFSDEGETIVNLETRMGFVHKGTEKLFETLPFARTWELAERISGDTSVGHALAYCRALEALAGCVVPARGAALRAVCLELERLYNHVGDVGMIVNDTGFAFGHAHCFRLREELLRLNARLTGHRLLRGAVVPGGVAAAAAAPSAALARDVARLVQDFEEVARLSLDNMMVLERLQGTGRLTTRTAREMQVVGMVARASGIATDARRDAPFAPYDALDVRVAVYDTGDVWARTMVRLDEARESARLIATLLDGLPDGDAAAPLGALRTGEHATVVLEGWRGPIWYWVLAGGPASLARVKVVDPSFRNWPALEYAVLKNIVPDFPLCNKSFNLSYSGNDL
;
A
#
# COMPACT_ATOMS: atom_id res chain seq x y z
N MET A 1 37.10 65.44 33.41
CA MET A 1 36.10 66.44 33.82
C MET A 1 35.01 66.48 32.77
N GLY A 2 33.72 66.37 33.17
CA GLY A 2 32.50 66.61 32.36
C GLY A 2 32.30 65.68 31.16
N GLY A 3 31.27 64.85 31.04
CA GLY A 3 29.86 65.06 31.38
C GLY A 3 29.08 65.36 30.10
N GLY A 4 28.14 64.49 29.71
CA GLY A 4 27.01 64.88 28.87
C GLY A 4 26.71 64.03 27.62
N GLY A 5 25.65 63.21 27.70
CA GLY A 5 24.61 63.17 26.67
C GLY A 5 24.78 62.21 25.48
N ARG A 6 24.20 61.02 25.58
CA ARG A 6 23.77 60.21 24.42
C ARG A 6 22.62 60.92 23.67
N PRO A 7 22.59 60.92 22.32
CA PRO A 7 21.51 61.52 21.54
C PRO A 7 20.22 60.67 21.57
N PRO A 8 19.04 61.27 21.36
CA PRO A 8 17.74 60.64 21.61
C PRO A 8 17.33 59.61 20.55
N ALA A 9 16.65 58.57 21.02
CA ALA A 9 16.03 57.52 20.22
C ALA A 9 14.98 58.07 19.25
N ARG A 10 15.08 57.69 17.97
CA ARG A 10 14.04 57.91 16.97
C ARG A 10 12.77 57.15 17.38
N ARG A 11 11.68 57.90 17.58
CA ARG A 11 10.32 57.38 17.82
C ARG A 11 9.86 56.55 16.63
N GLN A 12 9.45 55.30 16.88
CA GLN A 12 8.62 54.52 15.97
C GLN A 12 7.24 55.19 15.80
N PRO A 13 6.63 55.16 14.59
CA PRO A 13 5.28 55.67 14.40
C PRO A 13 4.25 54.79 15.13
N ARG A 14 3.29 55.46 15.78
CA ARG A 14 2.17 54.87 16.52
C ARG A 14 1.37 53.90 15.65
N ALA A 15 0.99 52.78 16.25
CA ALA A 15 0.05 51.80 15.71
C ALA A 15 -1.24 52.48 15.21
N ARG A 16 -1.60 52.25 13.94
CA ARG A 16 -2.96 52.49 13.46
C ARG A 16 -3.86 51.49 14.19
N GLN A 17 -4.76 52.01 15.05
CA GLN A 17 -5.89 51.26 15.57
C GLN A 17 -6.72 50.76 14.39
N VAL A 18 -6.69 49.46 14.14
CA VAL A 18 -7.64 48.79 13.26
C VAL A 18 -8.94 48.70 14.05
N ARG A 19 -10.01 49.32 13.54
CA ARG A 19 -11.38 49.13 14.06
C ARG A 19 -11.71 47.64 14.02
N ALA A 20 -12.15 47.08 15.14
CA ALA A 20 -12.72 45.75 15.18
C ALA A 20 -13.92 45.68 14.24
N LEU A 21 -13.86 44.78 13.26
CA LEU A 21 -15.03 44.37 12.48
C LEU A 21 -15.96 43.59 13.42
N PRO A 22 -17.29 43.83 13.39
CA PRO A 22 -18.21 43.07 14.21
C PRO A 22 -18.17 41.60 13.77
N ALA A 23 -18.07 40.71 14.75
CA ALA A 23 -18.13 39.27 14.55
C ALA A 23 -19.47 38.90 13.89
N VAL A 24 -19.43 38.57 12.60
CA VAL A 24 -20.54 37.88 11.94
C VAL A 24 -20.52 36.45 12.46
N ARG A 25 -21.46 36.12 13.36
CA ARG A 25 -21.72 34.73 13.72
C ARG A 25 -22.22 34.02 12.46
N PRO A 26 -21.61 32.92 12.00
CA PRO A 26 -22.20 32.12 10.94
C PRO A 26 -23.53 31.54 11.45
N ASP A 27 -24.61 31.79 10.70
CA ASP A 27 -25.90 31.12 10.91
C ASP A 27 -25.71 29.63 10.59
N PRO A 28 -25.93 28.70 11.55
CA PRO A 28 -25.63 27.28 11.36
C PRO A 28 -26.67 26.55 10.49
N ARG A 29 -27.27 27.23 9.51
CA ARG A 29 -28.35 26.66 8.70
C ARG A 29 -28.02 26.70 7.21
N ARG A 30 -27.88 25.47 6.68
CA ARG A 30 -27.98 25.02 5.27
C ARG A 30 -26.67 24.65 4.55
N LEU A 31 -25.79 23.89 5.21
CA LEU A 31 -25.17 22.77 4.50
C LEU A 31 -26.21 21.65 4.44
N ARG A 32 -26.74 21.38 3.24
CA ARG A 32 -27.62 20.24 3.01
C ARG A 32 -26.78 19.12 2.43
N LEU A 33 -26.67 18.05 3.21
CA LEU A 33 -26.17 16.77 2.77
C LEU A 33 -27.40 15.95 2.38
N ASP A 34 -27.54 15.57 1.11
CA ASP A 34 -28.62 14.67 0.73
C ASP A 34 -28.31 13.26 1.27
N GLY A 35 -29.15 12.81 2.19
CA GLY A 35 -29.17 11.49 2.80
C GLY A 35 -30.49 11.31 3.52
N ASP A 36 -31.25 10.31 3.08
CA ASP A 36 -32.49 9.82 3.69
C ASP A 36 -33.77 10.66 3.46
N ARG A 37 -34.39 10.52 2.28
CA ARG A 37 -35.85 10.63 2.11
C ARG A 37 -36.37 9.63 1.08
N GLY A 38 -37.21 8.70 1.57
CA GLY A 38 -38.01 7.80 0.75
C GLY A 38 -38.85 8.54 -0.29
N ARG A 39 -39.02 7.92 -1.45
CA ARG A 39 -39.92 8.38 -2.51
C ARG A 39 -41.34 8.60 -1.98
N PRO A 40 -42.06 9.56 -2.58
CA PRO A 40 -43.25 9.14 -3.30
C PRO A 40 -43.28 9.67 -4.74
N ARG A 41 -44.04 8.93 -5.56
CA ARG A 41 -44.28 9.13 -6.99
C ARG A 41 -45.14 10.37 -7.29
N THR A 42 -45.04 10.77 -8.56
CA THR A 42 -45.92 11.61 -9.40
C THR A 42 -45.99 13.12 -9.15
N ALA A 43 -45.37 13.89 -10.06
CA ALA A 43 -46.04 14.97 -10.81
C ALA A 43 -45.13 15.43 -11.97
N ARG A 44 -45.61 15.38 -13.21
CA ARG A 44 -45.10 16.22 -14.32
C ARG A 44 -45.57 17.66 -14.07
N PRO A 45 -44.81 18.69 -14.48
CA PRO A 45 -45.36 19.52 -15.55
C PRO A 45 -44.36 20.09 -16.57
N ALA A 46 -44.90 20.25 -17.78
CA ALA A 46 -44.74 21.35 -18.73
C ALA A 46 -43.32 21.74 -19.19
N ALA A 47 -42.97 21.20 -20.35
CA ALA A 47 -42.12 21.86 -21.33
C ALA A 47 -42.88 23.03 -21.98
N ALA A 48 -42.42 24.26 -21.76
CA ALA A 48 -42.52 25.43 -22.66
C ALA A 48 -42.30 26.71 -21.84
N GLU A 49 -41.04 27.12 -21.67
CA GLU A 49 -40.59 28.52 -21.51
C GLU A 49 -39.17 28.52 -20.93
N ARG A 50 -38.16 28.44 -21.81
CA ARG A 50 -36.78 28.95 -21.58
C ARG A 50 -35.96 28.92 -22.87
N ALA A 51 -36.61 29.28 -23.98
CA ALA A 51 -35.95 29.47 -25.26
C ALA A 51 -35.68 30.97 -25.51
N ALA A 52 -34.78 31.60 -24.73
CA ALA A 52 -34.35 32.97 -25.04
C ALA A 52 -33.06 33.48 -24.36
N VAL A 53 -32.13 32.66 -23.84
CA VAL A 53 -30.78 33.19 -23.42
C VAL A 53 -29.64 32.18 -23.67
N LEU A 54 -29.72 31.37 -24.74
CA LEU A 54 -28.64 30.46 -25.15
C LEU A 54 -28.39 30.53 -26.66
N ARG A 55 -28.11 31.73 -27.16
CA ARG A 55 -27.52 31.93 -28.49
C ARG A 55 -26.43 33.00 -28.44
N ARG A 56 -25.29 32.70 -27.82
CA ARG A 56 -24.01 33.35 -28.16
C ARG A 56 -22.70 32.69 -27.71
N HIS A 57 -22.71 31.51 -27.07
CA HIS A 57 -21.46 30.74 -26.83
C HIS A 57 -21.61 29.24 -27.10
N ALA A 58 -22.18 28.88 -28.25
CA ALA A 58 -22.21 27.50 -28.74
C ALA A 58 -21.45 27.37 -30.07
N ARG A 59 -20.14 27.64 -30.04
CA ARG A 59 -19.16 27.10 -30.99
C ARG A 59 -17.84 26.90 -30.24
N ALA A 60 -17.32 25.68 -30.31
CA ALA A 60 -16.05 25.19 -29.75
C ALA A 60 -16.03 24.75 -28.27
N ALA A 61 -16.62 23.58 -27.98
CA ALA A 61 -16.08 22.59 -27.04
C ALA A 61 -16.91 21.30 -27.14
N GLY A 62 -16.52 20.40 -28.05
CA GLY A 62 -17.00 19.02 -28.01
C GLY A 62 -16.24 18.23 -26.94
N PRO A 63 -16.80 17.12 -26.41
CA PRO A 63 -16.05 16.20 -25.56
C PRO A 63 -14.84 15.69 -26.35
N ALA A 64 -13.68 15.62 -25.69
CA ALA A 64 -12.45 15.10 -26.27
C ALA A 64 -12.64 13.63 -26.63
N ALA A 65 -13.03 13.37 -27.88
CA ALA A 65 -13.06 12.04 -28.46
C ALA A 65 -11.62 11.51 -28.54
N LEU A 66 -11.38 10.37 -27.89
CA LEU A 66 -10.29 9.46 -28.23
C LEU A 66 -10.40 9.15 -29.74
N ARG A 67 -9.61 9.84 -30.56
CA ARG A 67 -9.40 9.45 -31.95
C ARG A 67 -8.48 8.24 -31.94
N THR A 68 -9.00 7.11 -32.41
CA THR A 68 -8.15 6.03 -32.89
C THR A 68 -7.18 6.58 -33.92
N LEU A 69 -5.89 6.37 -33.69
CA LEU A 69 -4.83 6.75 -34.60
C LEU A 69 -4.92 5.81 -35.81
N ARG A 70 -5.69 6.21 -36.82
CA ARG A 70 -5.61 5.60 -38.16
C ARG A 70 -4.29 6.04 -38.77
N GLU A 71 -3.36 5.11 -38.92
CA GLU A 71 -2.29 5.25 -39.91
C GLU A 71 -2.94 5.56 -41.26
N ARG A 72 -2.54 6.68 -41.89
CA ARG A 72 -2.76 6.91 -43.31
C ARG A 72 -1.42 7.17 -43.96
N GLY A 73 -0.86 6.10 -44.54
CA GLY A 73 0.05 6.20 -45.67
C GLY A 73 -0.73 6.23 -46.98
N HIS A 74 -0.10 6.85 -47.99
CA HIS A 74 -0.44 7.08 -49.42
C HIS A 74 -0.87 8.51 -49.75
N ASP A 75 -0.32 9.21 -50.74
CA ASP A 75 0.80 8.92 -51.65
C ASP A 75 1.17 10.27 -52.32
N HIS A 76 2.39 10.76 -52.13
CA HIS A 76 2.98 11.75 -53.04
C HIS A 76 4.31 11.21 -53.55
N ARG A 77 4.29 10.94 -54.86
CA ARG A 77 5.36 10.41 -55.70
C ARG A 77 6.62 11.28 -55.57
N GLY A 78 7.76 10.63 -55.34
CA GLY A 78 9.07 11.29 -55.48
C GLY A 78 10.21 10.61 -54.73
N GLY A 79 10.59 9.41 -55.15
CA GLY A 79 11.95 8.84 -55.08
C GLY A 79 12.68 8.84 -53.73
N ILE A 80 12.91 7.64 -53.18
CA ILE A 80 14.23 6.97 -53.18
C ILE A 80 13.98 5.49 -52.88
N ARG A 81 14.47 4.62 -53.77
CA ARG A 81 14.28 3.16 -53.73
C ARG A 81 15.25 2.54 -52.73
N VAL A 82 14.74 1.71 -51.83
CA VAL A 82 15.46 0.54 -51.32
C VAL A 82 14.51 -0.65 -51.47
N GLY A 83 14.87 -1.54 -52.41
CA GLY A 83 14.13 -2.77 -52.72
C GLY A 83 14.41 -3.89 -51.71
N PRO A 84 13.61 -4.99 -51.76
CA PRO A 84 13.14 -5.64 -50.54
C PRO A 84 13.71 -7.04 -50.27
N ARG A 85 13.42 -7.48 -49.05
CA ARG A 85 13.62 -8.79 -48.43
C ARG A 85 13.03 -9.95 -49.26
N HIS A 86 13.67 -11.13 -49.17
CA HIS A 86 13.01 -12.42 -48.86
C HIS A 86 14.03 -13.56 -48.70
N GLY A 87 13.67 -14.57 -47.91
CA GLY A 87 14.12 -15.95 -48.16
C GLY A 87 14.76 -16.68 -46.99
N LEU A 88 14.06 -17.69 -46.51
CA LEU A 88 14.46 -18.71 -45.54
C LEU A 88 15.57 -19.65 -46.06
N ASN A 89 16.13 -20.39 -45.09
CA ASN A 89 16.69 -21.74 -45.14
C ASN A 89 18.15 -21.98 -45.55
N ASP A 90 18.82 -22.67 -44.61
CA ASP A 90 19.68 -23.83 -44.83
C ASP A 90 20.58 -23.82 -46.06
N ARG A 91 21.87 -23.60 -45.83
CA ARG A 91 22.89 -24.67 -45.95
C ARG A 91 24.30 -24.11 -45.77
N SER A 92 24.94 -24.65 -44.75
CA SER A 92 26.26 -25.26 -44.88
C SER A 92 27.52 -24.39 -44.95
N ARG A 93 28.40 -24.68 -43.98
CA ARG A 93 29.83 -24.92 -44.21
C ARG A 93 30.67 -23.74 -44.72
N ALA A 94 30.98 -22.79 -43.84
CA ALA A 94 32.27 -22.09 -43.85
C ALA A 94 32.42 -21.19 -42.62
N ALA A 95 32.71 -21.77 -41.45
CA ALA A 95 33.24 -21.04 -40.28
C ALA A 95 33.59 -21.98 -39.11
N ARG A 96 33.43 -23.30 -39.26
CA ARG A 96 34.20 -24.28 -38.49
C ARG A 96 35.55 -24.44 -39.17
N ASP A 97 36.43 -23.49 -38.93
CA ASP A 97 37.87 -23.68 -38.87
C ASP A 97 38.51 -22.35 -38.50
N ARG A 98 39.49 -22.43 -37.60
CA ARG A 98 40.27 -21.32 -37.01
C ARG A 98 39.62 -20.67 -35.80
N LEU A 99 39.66 -21.40 -34.69
CA LEU A 99 40.15 -20.87 -33.40
C LEU A 99 40.46 -22.08 -32.48
N ARG A 100 41.56 -22.76 -32.79
CA ARG A 100 42.34 -23.60 -31.86
C ARG A 100 43.82 -23.29 -32.11
N GLY A 101 44.55 -22.96 -31.05
CA GLY A 101 46.01 -22.88 -31.07
C GLY A 101 46.58 -21.66 -30.35
N ALA A 102 46.74 -21.74 -29.03
CA ALA A 102 47.80 -21.02 -28.30
C ALA A 102 49.17 -21.65 -28.63
N PRO A 103 50.34 -21.06 -28.29
CA PRO A 103 50.85 -21.18 -26.90
C PRO A 103 51.84 -20.11 -26.36
N ALA A 104 51.95 -20.10 -25.02
CA ALA A 104 53.11 -19.97 -24.11
C ALA A 104 54.13 -18.79 -24.16
N HIS A 105 54.29 -18.08 -23.03
CA HIS A 105 55.46 -18.06 -22.11
C HIS A 105 55.55 -16.77 -21.25
N ALA A 106 55.85 -16.93 -19.95
CA ALA A 106 56.45 -15.92 -19.04
C ALA A 106 57.99 -16.17 -18.98
N PRO A 107 58.91 -15.27 -18.51
CA PRO A 107 58.85 -14.48 -17.25
C PRO A 107 59.60 -13.10 -17.23
N ALA A 108 59.72 -12.50 -16.03
CA ALA A 108 60.82 -11.66 -15.49
C ALA A 108 60.68 -10.11 -15.37
N ASP A 109 60.51 -9.67 -14.11
CA ASP A 109 61.36 -8.79 -13.28
C ASP A 109 61.94 -7.42 -13.74
N ALA A 110 61.64 -6.43 -12.88
CA ALA A 110 62.53 -5.46 -12.19
C ALA A 110 63.25 -4.31 -12.95
N ALA A 111 63.03 -3.08 -12.42
CA ALA A 111 64.01 -2.03 -12.00
C ALA A 111 63.54 -0.60 -12.34
N ARG A 112 63.79 0.50 -11.61
CA ARG A 112 64.38 0.86 -10.30
C ARG A 112 64.32 2.41 -10.18
N ARG A 113 64.52 2.91 -8.95
CA ARG A 113 64.95 4.26 -8.47
C ARG A 113 63.81 5.23 -8.11
N GLY A 114 63.72 5.83 -6.92
CA GLY A 114 64.56 5.81 -5.72
C GLY A 114 64.71 7.20 -5.10
N LEU A 115 64.45 7.33 -3.79
CA LEU A 115 65.04 8.25 -2.77
C LEU A 115 64.28 8.01 -1.44
N ARG A 116 64.78 7.23 -0.46
CA ARG A 116 65.71 7.56 0.67
C ARG A 116 65.29 8.84 1.43
N ALA A 117 65.22 8.91 2.77
CA ALA A 117 65.99 8.25 3.85
C ALA A 117 65.17 8.17 5.17
N ARG A 118 65.24 7.08 5.96
CA ARG A 118 65.99 6.85 7.25
C ARG A 118 65.66 7.82 8.39
N GLY A 119 65.49 7.43 9.67
CA GLY A 119 65.82 6.19 10.40
C GLY A 119 64.79 5.83 11.49
N ARG A 120 64.69 4.57 11.94
CA ARG A 120 65.42 3.93 13.08
C ARG A 120 65.31 4.79 14.36
N SER A 121 64.90 4.31 15.54
CA SER A 121 64.74 2.93 16.05
C SER A 121 64.15 2.92 17.48
N ARG A 122 63.63 1.74 17.86
CA ARG A 122 63.64 1.12 19.20
C ARG A 122 62.53 1.44 20.22
N SER A 123 61.80 0.35 20.49
CA SER A 123 61.10 -0.08 21.71
C SER A 123 61.80 0.25 23.02
N VAL A 124 61.02 0.51 24.08
CA VAL A 124 60.94 -0.25 25.36
C VAL A 124 59.65 0.21 26.08
N GLY A 125 58.93 -0.73 26.72
CA GLY A 125 57.66 -0.47 27.40
C GLY A 125 57.78 0.13 28.80
N SER A 126 56.63 0.50 29.37
CA SER A 126 56.27 0.40 30.79
C SER A 126 54.92 1.07 31.01
N ASP A 127 53.99 0.34 31.63
CA ASP A 127 52.91 0.90 32.45
C ASP A 127 53.56 1.46 33.73
N PRO A 128 53.07 2.56 34.36
CA PRO A 128 51.93 2.39 35.27
C PRO A 128 50.99 3.61 35.46
N ALA A 129 49.75 3.29 35.85
CA ALA A 129 48.82 3.98 36.78
C ALA A 129 48.97 5.50 37.09
N GLY A 130 47.86 6.24 36.99
CA GLY A 130 47.62 7.41 37.87
C GLY A 130 46.70 8.53 37.38
N ARG A 131 45.45 8.52 37.88
CA ARG A 131 44.62 9.69 38.26
C ARG A 131 44.24 10.78 37.24
N ARG A 132 42.93 10.75 36.90
CA ARG A 132 41.93 11.85 36.88
C ARG A 132 42.43 13.30 36.70
N ALA A 133 42.01 13.91 35.60
CA ALA A 133 41.55 15.31 35.58
C ALA A 133 40.49 15.49 34.47
N ARG A 134 39.33 16.06 34.83
CA ARG A 134 38.22 16.45 33.93
C ARG A 134 38.61 17.67 33.10
N PRO A 135 38.03 17.87 31.90
CA PRO A 135 37.77 19.20 31.38
C PRO A 135 36.30 19.58 31.52
N VAL A 136 36.13 20.87 31.73
CA VAL A 136 34.95 21.65 32.12
C VAL A 136 33.91 21.72 31.00
N ALA A 137 32.64 21.55 31.38
CA ALA A 137 31.47 21.73 30.53
C ALA A 137 31.16 23.22 30.34
N HIS A 138 30.84 23.62 29.11
CA HIS A 138 30.15 24.88 28.83
C HIS A 138 28.64 24.60 28.80
N ASP A 139 27.94 25.19 29.77
CA ASP A 139 26.50 25.22 29.91
C ASP A 139 25.81 25.91 28.72
N ARG A 140 24.82 25.22 28.13
CA ARG A 140 23.61 25.84 27.57
C ARG A 140 22.40 24.99 28.01
N PRO A 141 21.28 25.62 28.40
CA PRO A 141 20.23 24.96 29.16
C PRO A 141 19.44 23.99 28.29
N GLY A 142 19.45 22.72 28.71
CA GLY A 142 18.56 21.69 28.19
C GLY A 142 17.13 21.95 28.62
N VAL A 143 16.22 21.96 27.65
CA VAL A 143 14.79 21.77 27.89
C VAL A 143 14.62 20.29 28.27
N ALA A 144 14.39 20.04 29.55
CA ALA A 144 14.02 18.72 30.05
C ALA A 144 12.68 18.28 29.41
N PRO A 145 12.49 16.98 29.13
CA PRO A 145 11.19 16.46 28.76
C PRO A 145 10.29 16.62 29.99
N GLY A 146 9.37 17.58 29.89
CA GLY A 146 8.36 17.80 30.92
C GLY A 146 7.56 16.53 31.14
N SER A 147 7.54 16.07 32.39
CA SER A 147 6.56 15.15 32.94
C SER A 147 5.16 15.69 32.64
N GLY A 148 4.55 15.18 31.57
CA GLY A 148 3.16 15.44 31.24
C GLY A 148 2.23 14.91 32.34
N PRO A 149 1.11 15.59 32.62
CA PRO A 149 0.20 15.19 33.67
C PRO A 149 -0.57 13.95 33.22
N GLY A 150 -0.50 12.89 34.04
CA GLY A 150 -1.40 11.74 33.98
C GLY A 150 -1.43 11.01 32.65
N ALA A 151 -0.66 9.92 32.57
CA ALA A 151 -1.07 8.78 31.75
C ALA A 151 -2.46 8.36 32.26
N GLY A 152 -3.50 8.93 31.67
CA GLY A 152 -4.84 8.41 31.78
C GLY A 152 -4.75 6.98 31.25
N GLU A 153 -5.05 6.03 32.12
CA GLU A 153 -5.33 4.65 31.75
C GLU A 153 -6.38 4.66 30.64
N HIS A 154 -5.93 4.70 29.39
CA HIS A 154 -6.78 4.34 28.27
C HIS A 154 -6.94 2.84 28.34
N GLN A 155 -8.02 2.43 29.01
CA GLN A 155 -8.54 1.09 29.01
C GLN A 155 -8.71 0.59 27.57
N ALA A 156 -7.68 -0.07 27.04
CA ALA A 156 -7.87 -1.26 26.23
C ALA A 156 -8.10 -2.43 27.21
N GLY A 157 -9.13 -2.33 28.05
CA GLY A 157 -9.49 -3.31 29.07
C GLY A 157 -10.35 -4.45 28.53
N GLY A 158 -10.08 -4.89 27.29
CA GLY A 158 -10.67 -6.12 26.76
C GLY A 158 -9.83 -7.30 27.25
N ARG A 159 -10.45 -8.31 27.86
CA ARG A 159 -9.77 -9.59 28.10
C ARG A 159 -9.19 -10.09 26.77
N PRO A 160 -7.94 -10.60 26.73
CA PRO A 160 -7.38 -11.13 25.50
C PRO A 160 -8.32 -12.20 24.94
N VAL A 161 -8.68 -12.04 23.68
CA VAL A 161 -9.59 -12.94 22.98
C VAL A 161 -8.91 -14.28 22.85
N THR A 162 -9.48 -15.31 23.47
CA THR A 162 -8.93 -16.65 23.34
C THR A 162 -9.54 -17.34 22.12
N VAL A 163 -8.74 -18.15 21.44
CA VAL A 163 -9.19 -19.04 20.37
C VAL A 163 -10.40 -19.89 20.80
N VAL A 164 -10.48 -20.26 22.09
CA VAL A 164 -11.58 -21.02 22.68
C VAL A 164 -12.91 -20.25 22.68
N LEU A 165 -12.89 -18.95 23.01
CA LEU A 165 -14.10 -18.12 22.97
C LEU A 165 -14.63 -17.97 21.54
N VAL A 166 -13.70 -17.86 20.59
CA VAL A 166 -14.02 -17.75 19.16
C VAL A 166 -14.57 -19.07 18.61
N GLU A 167 -13.96 -20.20 18.98
CA GLU A 167 -14.43 -21.54 18.65
C GLU A 167 -15.86 -21.78 19.17
N ARG A 168 -16.10 -21.41 20.43
CA ARG A 168 -17.44 -21.46 21.02
C ARG A 168 -18.45 -20.60 20.27
N ALA A 169 -18.08 -19.36 19.89
CA ALA A 169 -18.95 -18.50 19.10
C ALA A 169 -19.30 -19.16 17.74
N LEU A 170 -18.36 -19.83 17.09
CA LEU A 170 -18.65 -20.58 15.87
C LEU A 170 -19.66 -21.69 16.13
N THR A 171 -19.47 -22.50 17.17
CA THR A 171 -20.40 -23.59 17.52
C THR A 171 -21.79 -23.07 17.89
N ASP A 172 -21.87 -22.02 18.71
CA ASP A 172 -23.13 -21.42 19.18
C ASP A 172 -23.96 -20.84 18.02
N HIS A 173 -23.31 -20.42 16.93
CA HIS A 173 -23.96 -19.90 15.70
C HIS A 173 -23.97 -20.93 14.56
N GLY A 174 -24.04 -22.22 14.87
CA GLY A 174 -24.29 -23.27 13.87
C GLY A 174 -23.08 -23.62 12.98
N GLY A 175 -21.87 -23.26 13.41
CA GLY A 175 -20.62 -23.62 12.75
C GLY A 175 -20.44 -25.13 12.66
N THR A 176 -20.29 -25.61 11.44
CA THR A 176 -20.01 -27.01 11.10
C THR A 176 -18.60 -27.14 10.55
N ALA A 177 -18.03 -28.36 10.61
CA ALA A 177 -16.66 -28.61 10.16
C ALA A 177 -15.65 -27.61 10.77
N VAL A 178 -15.77 -27.35 12.07
CA VAL A 178 -14.86 -26.46 12.79
C VAL A 178 -13.49 -27.12 12.85
N VAL A 179 -12.52 -26.54 12.16
CA VAL A 179 -11.13 -26.98 12.14
C VAL A 179 -10.28 -25.92 12.80
N ARG A 180 -9.43 -26.35 13.74
CA ARG A 180 -8.46 -25.49 14.43
C ARG A 180 -7.04 -25.88 14.03
N GLU A 181 -6.29 -24.90 13.55
CA GLU A 181 -4.87 -25.01 13.23
C GLU A 181 -4.11 -23.94 14.04
N GLY A 182 -3.66 -24.29 15.23
CA GLY A 182 -3.06 -23.32 16.18
C GLY A 182 -4.08 -22.27 16.63
N GLU A 183 -3.89 -21.01 16.21
CA GLU A 183 -4.78 -19.87 16.46
C GLU A 183 -5.64 -19.49 15.24
N ALA A 184 -5.56 -20.25 14.15
CA ALA A 184 -6.45 -20.11 13.01
C ALA A 184 -7.64 -21.08 13.16
N LEU A 185 -8.85 -20.59 12.90
CA LEU A 185 -10.06 -21.42 12.85
C LEU A 185 -10.71 -21.34 11.47
N ARG A 186 -11.35 -22.43 11.08
CA ARG A 186 -12.17 -22.52 9.87
C ARG A 186 -13.49 -23.17 10.22
N ALA A 187 -14.59 -22.67 9.68
CA ALA A 187 -15.91 -23.28 9.87
C ALA A 187 -16.81 -23.00 8.67
N ARG A 188 -17.81 -23.85 8.46
CA ARG A 188 -18.93 -23.61 7.54
C ARG A 188 -20.15 -23.17 8.32
N VAL A 189 -20.78 -22.09 7.87
CA VAL A 189 -21.95 -21.48 8.53
C VAL A 189 -23.04 -21.25 7.48
N ARG A 190 -24.32 -21.29 7.89
CA ARG A 190 -25.43 -21.02 6.98
C ARG A 190 -25.53 -19.52 6.69
N PRO A 191 -26.04 -19.10 5.53
CA PRO A 191 -26.14 -17.67 5.18
C PRO A 191 -26.82 -16.80 6.24
N GLY A 192 -27.90 -17.30 6.87
CA GLY A 192 -28.66 -16.58 7.90
C GLY A 192 -27.90 -16.35 9.21
N ASP A 193 -26.91 -17.19 9.51
CA ASP A 193 -26.19 -17.18 10.79
C ASP A 193 -24.97 -16.24 10.77
N VAL A 194 -24.56 -15.77 9.59
CA VAL A 194 -23.39 -14.86 9.42
C VAL A 194 -23.56 -13.55 10.17
N GLY A 195 -24.75 -12.94 10.11
CA GLY A 195 -25.03 -11.67 10.78
C GLY A 195 -24.91 -11.74 12.31
N PRO A 196 -25.65 -12.66 12.97
CA PRO A 196 -25.52 -12.93 14.40
C PRO A 196 -24.09 -13.31 14.83
N LEU A 197 -23.42 -14.18 14.06
CA LEU A 197 -22.03 -14.56 14.32
C LEU A 197 -21.10 -13.35 14.26
N ALA A 198 -21.19 -12.52 13.20
CA ALA A 198 -20.39 -11.30 13.07
C ALA A 198 -20.60 -10.34 14.24
N GLY A 199 -21.83 -10.21 14.75
CA GLY A 199 -22.12 -9.43 15.96
C GLY A 199 -21.43 -9.98 17.21
N THR A 200 -21.41 -11.30 17.37
CA THR A 200 -20.73 -11.96 18.49
C THR A 200 -19.21 -11.81 18.38
N LEU A 201 -18.64 -12.02 17.20
CA LEU A 201 -17.21 -11.85 16.94
C LEU A 201 -16.78 -10.38 17.15
N ALA A 202 -17.60 -9.41 16.74
CA ALA A 202 -17.35 -7.99 17.01
C ALA A 202 -17.37 -7.67 18.51
N GLY A 203 -18.27 -8.29 19.29
CA GLY A 203 -18.26 -8.20 20.76
C GLY A 203 -17.00 -8.80 21.40
N LEU A 204 -16.34 -9.73 20.71
CA LEU A 204 -15.02 -10.24 21.05
C LEU A 204 -13.88 -9.39 20.47
N GLY A 205 -14.14 -8.27 19.78
CA GLY A 205 -13.09 -7.43 19.19
C GLY A 205 -12.49 -7.98 17.88
N LEU A 206 -13.15 -8.95 17.23
CA LEU A 206 -12.80 -9.38 15.88
C LEU A 206 -13.52 -8.52 14.85
N GLU A 207 -12.79 -8.14 13.82
CA GLU A 207 -13.27 -7.32 12.71
C GLU A 207 -13.14 -8.08 11.40
N LEU A 208 -14.02 -7.80 10.43
CA LEU A 208 -13.91 -8.36 9.08
C LEU A 208 -12.65 -7.80 8.39
N GLN A 209 -11.72 -8.68 8.05
CA GLN A 209 -10.46 -8.36 7.37
C GLN A 209 -10.52 -8.59 5.87
N LEU A 210 -11.31 -9.57 5.43
CA LEU A 210 -11.49 -9.95 4.03
C LEU A 210 -12.89 -10.55 3.85
N PHE A 211 -13.59 -10.16 2.78
CA PHE A 211 -14.79 -10.86 2.30
C PHE A 211 -14.71 -11.01 0.78
N THR A 212 -15.01 -12.22 0.28
CA THR A 212 -15.02 -12.55 -1.14
C THR A 212 -16.01 -13.67 -1.43
N ALA A 213 -16.27 -13.89 -2.72
CA ALA A 213 -16.86 -15.13 -3.24
C ALA A 213 -15.89 -15.88 -4.17
N ALA A 214 -16.23 -17.15 -4.41
CA ALA A 214 -15.71 -18.01 -5.46
C ALA A 214 -16.91 -18.60 -6.22
N ASP A 215 -16.82 -18.61 -7.54
CA ASP A 215 -17.83 -19.27 -8.38
C ASP A 215 -17.54 -20.77 -8.43
N THR A 216 -18.19 -21.50 -7.53
CA THR A 216 -18.09 -22.95 -7.37
C THR A 216 -19.29 -23.67 -7.97
N ARG A 217 -20.09 -23.02 -8.83
CA ARG A 217 -21.35 -23.59 -9.35
C ARG A 217 -21.14 -24.91 -10.09
N VAL A 218 -20.06 -25.01 -10.85
CA VAL A 218 -19.70 -26.22 -11.60
C VAL A 218 -19.22 -27.35 -10.68
N THR A 219 -18.49 -27.02 -9.61
CA THR A 219 -17.83 -28.01 -8.75
C THR A 219 -18.64 -28.40 -7.52
N GLY A 220 -19.47 -27.49 -7.00
CA GLY A 220 -20.22 -27.60 -5.75
C GLY A 220 -21.68 -27.15 -5.84
N GLY A 221 -22.14 -26.68 -7.00
CA GLY A 221 -23.54 -26.25 -7.19
C GLY A 221 -23.90 -24.90 -6.56
N ASP A 222 -22.92 -24.16 -6.03
CA ASP A 222 -23.12 -22.96 -5.22
C ASP A 222 -22.16 -21.82 -5.59
N PHE A 223 -22.37 -20.65 -5.01
CA PHE A 223 -21.29 -19.69 -4.76
C PHE A 223 -20.72 -19.95 -3.37
N THR A 224 -19.42 -20.17 -3.26
CA THR A 224 -18.74 -20.27 -1.96
C THR A 224 -18.26 -18.89 -1.54
N LEU A 225 -18.77 -18.38 -0.43
CA LEU A 225 -18.35 -17.12 0.17
C LEU A 225 -17.33 -17.40 1.28
N ALA A 226 -16.35 -16.52 1.42
CA ALA A 226 -15.33 -16.59 2.47
C ALA A 226 -15.26 -15.26 3.22
N TYR A 227 -15.53 -15.31 4.52
CA TYR A 227 -15.39 -14.20 5.45
C TYR A 227 -14.20 -14.48 6.37
N VAL A 228 -13.26 -13.54 6.46
CA VAL A 228 -12.12 -13.65 7.37
C VAL A 228 -12.27 -12.59 8.45
N PHE A 229 -12.41 -13.03 9.69
CA PHE A 229 -12.46 -12.16 10.87
C PHE A 229 -11.18 -12.29 11.68
N ALA A 230 -10.65 -11.17 12.15
CA ALA A 230 -9.50 -11.15 13.06
C ALA A 230 -9.50 -9.84 13.86
N PRO A 231 -8.90 -9.80 15.06
CA PRO A 231 -8.69 -8.54 15.76
C PRO A 231 -7.66 -7.66 15.04
N PRO A 232 -7.44 -6.40 15.48
CA PRO A 232 -6.36 -5.56 14.95
C PRO A 232 -4.96 -6.18 15.06
N THR A 233 -4.76 -7.12 15.97
CA THR A 233 -3.53 -7.94 16.10
C THR A 233 -3.50 -9.14 15.14
N HIS A 234 -4.47 -9.27 14.24
CA HIS A 234 -4.56 -10.31 13.20
C HIS A 234 -4.68 -11.77 13.68
N ARG A 235 -4.60 -12.04 14.99
CA ARG A 235 -4.78 -13.35 15.62
C ARG A 235 -5.60 -13.27 16.91
N PRO A 236 -6.49 -14.24 17.18
CA PRO A 236 -6.83 -15.39 16.34
C PRO A 236 -7.55 -14.96 15.04
N ALA A 237 -7.35 -15.72 13.96
CA ALA A 237 -7.99 -15.47 12.67
C ALA A 237 -9.01 -16.56 12.36
N VAL A 238 -10.17 -16.17 11.85
CA VAL A 238 -11.31 -17.06 11.60
C VAL A 238 -11.75 -16.94 10.15
N THR A 239 -11.73 -18.05 9.42
CA THR A 239 -12.30 -18.13 8.07
C THR A 239 -13.64 -18.85 8.12
N VAL A 240 -14.72 -18.11 7.88
CA VAL A 240 -16.08 -18.63 7.77
C VAL A 240 -16.43 -18.82 6.30
N LEU A 241 -16.74 -20.05 5.92
CA LEU A 241 -17.24 -20.39 4.60
C LEU A 241 -18.76 -20.48 4.60
N VAL A 242 -19.38 -19.94 3.56
CA VAL A 242 -20.84 -19.96 3.39
C VAL A 242 -21.17 -20.43 1.98
N SER A 243 -22.07 -21.40 1.87
CA SER A 243 -22.60 -21.89 0.59
C SER A 243 -23.87 -21.11 0.25
N LEU A 244 -23.91 -20.52 -0.95
CA LEU A 244 -25.03 -19.71 -1.40
C LEU A 244 -25.61 -20.27 -2.71
N PRO A 245 -26.92 -20.58 -2.78
CA PRO A 245 -27.52 -21.15 -3.97
C PRO A 245 -27.52 -20.14 -5.14
N PRO A 246 -27.23 -20.56 -6.38
CA PRO A 246 -27.15 -19.63 -7.52
C PRO A 246 -28.49 -19.02 -7.92
N SER A 247 -29.60 -19.66 -7.54
CA SER A 247 -30.96 -19.15 -7.79
C SER A 247 -31.29 -17.91 -6.96
N GLU A 248 -30.59 -17.71 -5.83
CA GLU A 248 -30.83 -16.60 -4.91
C GLU A 248 -29.51 -16.09 -4.34
N PRO A 249 -28.68 -15.40 -5.15
CA PRO A 249 -27.35 -14.96 -4.73
C PRO A 249 -27.45 -13.70 -3.85
N ARG A 250 -27.95 -13.85 -2.62
CA ARG A 250 -28.20 -12.77 -1.66
C ARG A 250 -27.56 -13.07 -0.30
N VAL A 251 -27.04 -12.04 0.36
CA VAL A 251 -26.49 -12.14 1.72
C VAL A 251 -26.95 -10.97 2.57
N VAL A 252 -27.07 -11.19 3.89
CA VAL A 252 -27.34 -10.08 4.83
C VAL A 252 -26.12 -9.18 4.90
N SER A 253 -26.32 -7.88 4.70
CA SER A 253 -25.26 -6.88 4.79
C SER A 253 -24.76 -6.69 6.23
N LEU A 254 -23.44 -6.58 6.37
CA LEU A 254 -22.71 -6.19 7.58
C LEU A 254 -22.29 -4.71 7.53
N ALA A 255 -22.60 -3.98 6.46
CA ALA A 255 -22.14 -2.61 6.21
C ALA A 255 -22.57 -1.57 7.25
N THR A 256 -23.70 -1.79 7.94
CA THR A 256 -24.16 -0.91 9.04
C THR A 256 -23.36 -1.11 10.33
N ARG A 257 -22.57 -2.19 10.41
CA ARG A 257 -21.74 -2.54 11.58
C ARG A 257 -20.25 -2.38 11.31
N SER A 258 -19.82 -2.52 10.06
CA SER A 258 -18.42 -2.52 9.67
C SER A 258 -18.23 -1.71 8.39
N PHE A 259 -17.39 -0.67 8.49
CA PHE A 259 -17.04 0.16 7.34
C PHE A 259 -16.31 -0.65 6.27
N ALA A 260 -15.38 -1.53 6.68
CA ALA A 260 -14.66 -2.40 5.76
C ALA A 260 -15.62 -3.37 5.04
N ALA A 261 -16.62 -3.92 5.74
CA ALA A 261 -17.60 -4.81 5.13
C ALA A 261 -18.38 -4.17 4.00
N SER A 262 -18.75 -2.89 4.13
CA SER A 262 -19.44 -2.15 3.06
C SER A 262 -18.67 -2.18 1.74
N ARG A 263 -17.33 -2.05 1.79
CA ARG A 263 -16.50 -2.06 0.58
C ARG A 263 -16.42 -3.45 -0.03
N PHE A 264 -16.15 -4.48 0.76
CA PHE A 264 -16.10 -5.85 0.25
C PHE A 264 -17.45 -6.32 -0.31
N GLU A 265 -18.56 -5.94 0.32
CA GLU A 265 -19.89 -6.28 -0.16
C GLU A 265 -20.19 -5.66 -1.52
N ARG A 266 -19.81 -4.40 -1.73
CA ARG A 266 -19.94 -3.75 -3.04
C ARG A 266 -19.01 -4.33 -4.09
N GLU A 267 -17.79 -4.73 -3.71
CA GLU A 267 -16.86 -5.43 -4.60
C GLU A 267 -17.43 -6.79 -5.03
N VAL A 268 -17.94 -7.59 -4.08
CA VAL A 268 -18.58 -8.89 -4.36
C VAL A 268 -19.85 -8.71 -5.19
N GLN A 269 -20.66 -7.68 -4.93
CA GLN A 269 -21.81 -7.32 -5.75
C GLN A 269 -21.41 -7.03 -7.19
N ASP A 270 -20.39 -6.22 -7.40
CA ASP A 270 -19.91 -5.86 -8.74
C ASP A 270 -19.35 -7.07 -9.48
N LEU A 271 -18.45 -7.84 -8.84
CA LEU A 271 -17.66 -8.86 -9.51
C LEU A 271 -18.38 -10.22 -9.63
N PHE A 272 -19.34 -10.51 -8.75
CA PHE A 272 -20.10 -11.78 -8.72
C PHE A 272 -21.61 -11.61 -8.81
N GLY A 273 -22.17 -10.41 -8.72
CA GLY A 273 -23.62 -10.20 -8.74
C GLY A 273 -24.34 -10.77 -7.52
N ILE A 274 -23.63 -10.92 -6.40
CA ILE A 274 -24.21 -11.35 -5.12
C ILE A 274 -24.69 -10.09 -4.39
N VAL A 275 -25.97 -10.03 -4.06
CA VAL A 275 -26.61 -8.81 -3.55
C VAL A 275 -26.53 -8.76 -2.01
N PRO A 276 -25.88 -7.73 -1.42
CA PRO A 276 -25.89 -7.50 0.02
C PRO A 276 -27.18 -6.80 0.46
N GLU A 277 -28.12 -7.56 1.01
CA GLU A 277 -29.42 -7.08 1.46
C GLU A 277 -29.30 -6.19 2.69
N GLY A 278 -29.93 -5.02 2.63
CA GLY A 278 -29.85 -4.00 3.69
C GLY A 278 -28.58 -3.14 3.64
N HIS A 279 -27.75 -3.26 2.59
CA HIS A 279 -26.58 -2.40 2.43
C HIS A 279 -27.00 -0.91 2.26
N PRO A 280 -26.42 0.04 3.01
CA PRO A 280 -26.88 1.44 3.05
C PRO A 280 -26.63 2.21 1.75
N ALA A 281 -25.61 1.83 0.97
CA ALA A 281 -25.25 2.47 -0.28
C ALA A 281 -24.73 1.47 -1.35
N PRO A 282 -25.57 0.64 -1.96
CA PRO A 282 -25.17 -0.49 -2.82
C PRO A 282 -24.80 -0.07 -4.26
N HIS A 283 -24.04 1.02 -4.40
CA HIS A 283 -23.58 1.53 -5.69
C HIS A 283 -22.28 0.84 -6.11
N ARG A 284 -21.98 0.83 -7.43
CA ARG A 284 -20.77 0.20 -7.95
C ARG A 284 -19.51 0.74 -7.27
N LEU A 285 -18.59 -0.15 -6.93
CA LEU A 285 -17.28 0.15 -6.37
C LEU A 285 -16.18 -0.14 -7.40
N ALA A 286 -16.03 -1.38 -7.84
CA ALA A 286 -14.95 -1.83 -8.73
C ALA A 286 -15.27 -1.53 -10.20
N LEU A 287 -16.51 -1.79 -10.64
CA LEU A 287 -16.89 -1.63 -12.04
C LEU A 287 -17.33 -0.19 -12.33
N HIS A 288 -16.85 0.39 -13.42
CA HIS A 288 -17.28 1.70 -13.90
C HIS A 288 -18.66 1.64 -14.55
N GLN A 289 -19.28 2.80 -14.76
CA GLN A 289 -20.67 2.93 -15.26
C GLN A 289 -20.87 2.27 -16.64
N PHE A 290 -19.84 2.30 -17.50
CA PHE A 290 -19.89 1.72 -18.84
C PHE A 290 -19.94 0.19 -18.87
N TRP A 291 -19.65 -0.50 -17.75
CA TRP A 291 -19.81 -1.94 -17.70
C TRP A 291 -21.31 -2.30 -17.78
N PRO A 292 -21.74 -3.24 -18.63
CA PRO A 292 -23.14 -3.59 -18.75
C PRO A 292 -23.74 -4.08 -17.45
N GLU A 293 -25.03 -3.80 -17.27
CA GLU A 293 -25.79 -4.39 -16.19
C GLU A 293 -25.81 -5.92 -16.32
N GLY A 294 -25.65 -6.63 -15.20
CA GLY A 294 -25.59 -8.10 -15.15
C GLY A 294 -24.27 -8.72 -15.61
N TYR A 295 -23.28 -7.92 -16.02
CA TYR A 295 -21.93 -8.42 -16.31
C TYR A 295 -21.10 -8.51 -15.02
N HIS A 296 -20.62 -9.71 -14.71
CA HIS A 296 -19.89 -10.02 -13.47
C HIS A 296 -18.59 -10.77 -13.81
N PRO A 297 -17.44 -10.08 -13.93
CA PRO A 297 -16.22 -10.63 -14.53
C PRO A 297 -15.62 -11.83 -13.80
N LEU A 298 -15.90 -12.01 -12.51
CA LEU A 298 -15.39 -13.14 -11.74
C LEU A 298 -16.30 -14.38 -11.78
N ARG A 299 -17.46 -14.31 -12.45
CA ARG A 299 -18.22 -15.52 -12.77
C ARG A 299 -17.51 -16.34 -13.87
N ARG A 300 -17.66 -17.66 -13.82
CA ARG A 300 -17.06 -18.60 -14.79
C ARG A 300 -17.75 -18.57 -16.16
N ASP A 301 -19.03 -18.23 -16.20
CA ASP A 301 -19.85 -18.08 -17.40
C ASP A 301 -19.83 -16.65 -17.97
N ALA A 302 -19.03 -15.74 -17.39
CA ALA A 302 -18.87 -14.39 -17.92
C ALA A 302 -18.14 -14.45 -19.28
N PRO A 303 -18.70 -13.83 -20.35
CA PRO A 303 -18.04 -13.82 -21.64
C PRO A 303 -16.74 -13.01 -21.58
N ALA A 304 -15.67 -13.58 -22.14
CA ALA A 304 -14.34 -12.96 -22.15
C ALA A 304 -14.21 -11.86 -23.22
N ASP A 305 -14.90 -12.01 -24.35
CA ASP A 305 -14.72 -11.17 -25.55
C ASP A 305 -15.87 -10.17 -25.76
N LEU A 306 -16.47 -9.69 -24.67
CA LEU A 306 -17.57 -8.75 -24.78
C LEU A 306 -17.03 -7.32 -25.01
N GLU A 307 -17.30 -6.76 -26.20
CA GLU A 307 -17.00 -5.36 -26.46
C GLU A 307 -18.02 -4.46 -25.75
N PHE A 308 -17.52 -3.58 -24.88
CA PHE A 308 -18.32 -2.58 -24.19
C PHE A 308 -18.10 -1.21 -24.82
N ARG A 309 -19.18 -0.44 -24.99
CA ARG A 309 -19.10 0.97 -25.39
C ARG A 309 -19.26 1.85 -24.17
N ASP A 310 -18.32 2.78 -23.98
CA ASP A 310 -18.51 3.85 -23.02
C ASP A 310 -19.47 4.89 -23.60
N GLU A 311 -20.69 4.91 -23.08
CA GLU A 311 -21.73 5.89 -23.42
C GLU A 311 -21.49 7.26 -22.76
N GLY A 312 -20.40 7.43 -22.02
CA GLY A 312 -20.04 8.67 -21.34
C GLY A 312 -20.89 8.95 -20.10
N GLN A 313 -21.43 7.91 -19.48
CA GLN A 313 -22.22 8.05 -18.25
C GLN A 313 -21.30 8.45 -17.08
N PRO A 314 -21.47 9.64 -16.48
CA PRO A 314 -20.59 10.09 -15.42
C PRO A 314 -20.81 9.28 -14.14
N PHE A 315 -19.74 9.13 -13.34
CA PHE A 315 -19.86 8.62 -11.97
C PHE A 315 -20.72 9.60 -11.14
N PRO A 316 -21.72 9.12 -10.39
CA PRO A 316 -22.63 9.98 -9.63
C PRO A 316 -21.98 10.43 -8.32
N PHE A 317 -20.99 11.33 -8.42
CA PHE A 317 -20.38 11.96 -7.25
C PHE A 317 -21.42 12.67 -6.40
N ARG A 318 -21.18 12.73 -5.10
CA ARG A 318 -22.00 13.47 -4.14
C ARG A 318 -22.00 14.95 -4.48
N ALA A 319 -23.18 15.48 -4.79
CA ALA A 319 -23.37 16.91 -4.97
C ALA A 319 -23.27 17.65 -3.63
N VAL A 320 -22.43 18.68 -3.57
CA VAL A 320 -22.32 19.60 -2.44
C VAL A 320 -22.76 20.98 -2.90
N ALA A 321 -23.78 21.54 -2.25
CA ALA A 321 -24.35 22.84 -2.60
C ALA A 321 -24.22 23.85 -1.46
N GLY A 322 -23.90 25.10 -1.82
CA GLY A 322 -23.76 26.22 -0.90
C GLY A 322 -23.27 27.46 -1.66
N GLU A 323 -23.48 28.64 -1.10
CA GLU A 323 -22.87 29.86 -1.65
C GLU A 323 -21.34 29.76 -1.51
N GLY A 324 -20.59 30.06 -2.57
CA GLY A 324 -19.13 30.00 -2.56
C GLY A 324 -18.52 28.59 -2.69
N ILE A 325 -19.34 27.53 -2.81
CA ILE A 325 -18.87 26.18 -3.10
C ILE A 325 -18.56 26.05 -4.59
N PHE A 326 -17.38 25.54 -4.92
CA PHE A 326 -17.04 25.13 -6.28
C PHE A 326 -16.43 23.72 -6.29
N GLU A 327 -16.45 23.09 -7.47
CA GLU A 327 -15.94 21.74 -7.65
C GLU A 327 -14.64 21.76 -8.46
N ILE A 328 -13.65 21.04 -7.97
CA ILE A 328 -12.40 20.77 -8.70
C ILE A 328 -12.35 19.29 -9.05
N THR A 329 -11.98 19.00 -10.30
CA THR A 329 -11.78 17.63 -10.78
C THR A 329 -10.30 17.40 -11.05
N VAL A 330 -9.74 16.36 -10.45
CA VAL A 330 -8.36 15.93 -10.69
C VAL A 330 -8.35 14.46 -11.14
N GLY A 331 -7.71 14.17 -12.27
CA GLY A 331 -7.67 12.84 -12.87
C GLY A 331 -8.89 12.50 -13.74
N PRO A 332 -8.97 11.29 -14.30
CA PRO A 332 -8.00 10.19 -14.18
C PRO A 332 -6.69 10.43 -14.95
N VAL A 333 -6.69 11.40 -15.88
CA VAL A 333 -5.47 11.87 -16.56
C VAL A 333 -4.90 13.04 -15.77
N HIS A 334 -3.66 12.91 -15.32
CA HIS A 334 -2.97 13.91 -14.51
C HIS A 334 -1.67 14.36 -15.20
N ALA A 335 -1.23 15.60 -14.95
CA ALA A 335 0.01 16.14 -15.52
C ALA A 335 1.28 15.49 -14.91
N GLY A 336 1.18 15.01 -13.67
CA GLY A 336 2.24 14.27 -12.97
C GLY A 336 2.25 12.77 -13.28
N ILE A 337 3.36 12.10 -12.96
CA ILE A 337 3.54 10.65 -13.13
C ILE A 337 2.93 9.92 -11.93
N ILE A 338 1.63 9.62 -12.00
CA ILE A 338 0.89 8.82 -11.02
C ILE A 338 -0.04 7.85 -11.75
N GLU A 339 -0.43 6.76 -11.07
CA GLU A 339 -1.47 5.86 -11.57
C GLU A 339 -2.83 6.58 -11.62
N PRO A 340 -3.74 6.20 -12.53
CA PRO A 340 -5.00 6.91 -12.73
C PRO A 340 -6.00 6.67 -11.59
N GLY A 341 -6.47 7.75 -11.01
CA GLY A 341 -7.65 7.82 -10.15
C GLY A 341 -8.31 9.19 -10.28
N HIS A 342 -9.60 9.27 -10.01
CA HIS A 342 -10.38 10.50 -10.12
C HIS A 342 -10.71 11.02 -8.72
N PHE A 343 -10.34 12.26 -8.45
CA PHE A 343 -10.58 12.96 -7.20
C PHE A 343 -11.54 14.12 -7.47
N ARG A 344 -12.71 14.09 -6.84
CA ARG A 344 -13.72 15.17 -6.92
C ARG A 344 -13.71 15.94 -5.61
N PHE A 345 -13.25 17.18 -5.68
CA PHE A 345 -13.25 18.10 -4.55
C PHE A 345 -14.51 18.95 -4.59
N SER A 346 -15.04 19.26 -3.41
CA SER A 346 -15.93 20.39 -3.20
C SER A 346 -15.26 21.29 -2.18
N ASP A 347 -15.09 22.57 -2.57
CA ASP A 347 -14.24 23.51 -1.85
C ASP A 347 -15.02 24.79 -1.50
N GLU A 348 -14.81 25.31 -0.30
CA GLU A 348 -15.23 26.65 0.13
C GLU A 348 -14.00 27.58 0.11
N GLY A 349 -13.91 28.43 -0.92
CA GLY A 349 -12.65 29.13 -1.17
C GLY A 349 -11.54 28.11 -1.45
N GLU A 350 -10.48 28.08 -0.65
CA GLU A 350 -9.44 27.04 -0.82
C GLU A 350 -9.64 25.81 0.08
N THR A 351 -10.60 25.85 1.01
CA THR A 351 -10.78 24.81 2.02
C THR A 351 -11.60 23.65 1.49
N ILE A 352 -11.05 22.44 1.57
CA ILE A 352 -11.72 21.20 1.15
C ILE A 352 -12.82 20.88 2.16
N VAL A 353 -14.08 20.87 1.71
CA VAL A 353 -15.24 20.46 2.52
C VAL A 353 -15.71 19.04 2.20
N ASN A 354 -15.36 18.51 1.03
CA ASN A 354 -15.60 17.14 0.64
C ASN A 354 -14.54 16.69 -0.38
N LEU A 355 -14.04 15.47 -0.24
CA LEU A 355 -13.31 14.76 -1.28
C LEU A 355 -13.99 13.41 -1.48
N GLU A 356 -14.29 13.09 -2.74
CA GLU A 356 -14.73 11.75 -3.12
C GLU A 356 -13.75 11.18 -4.16
N THR A 357 -13.27 9.96 -3.92
CA THR A 357 -12.36 9.27 -4.83
C THR A 357 -13.08 8.20 -5.64
N ARG A 358 -12.78 8.18 -6.93
CA ARG A 358 -13.20 7.13 -7.85
C ARG A 358 -11.97 6.42 -8.41
N MET A 359 -11.84 5.16 -8.01
CA MET A 359 -10.81 4.23 -8.48
C MET A 359 -11.42 3.23 -9.47
N GLY A 360 -10.65 2.21 -9.89
CA GLY A 360 -11.06 1.19 -10.86
C GLY A 360 -10.47 1.39 -12.26
N PHE A 361 -9.68 2.45 -12.48
CA PHE A 361 -9.10 2.78 -13.79
C PHE A 361 -7.92 1.87 -14.18
N VAL A 362 -7.28 1.22 -13.21
CA VAL A 362 -6.24 0.21 -13.45
C VAL A 362 -6.71 -1.21 -13.16
N HIS A 363 -8.02 -1.44 -13.24
CA HIS A 363 -8.56 -2.79 -13.11
C HIS A 363 -8.12 -3.66 -14.29
N LYS A 364 -7.24 -4.63 -13.99
CA LYS A 364 -6.59 -5.53 -14.96
C LYS A 364 -7.20 -6.93 -14.99
N GLY A 365 -8.24 -7.18 -14.19
CA GLY A 365 -8.79 -8.52 -13.98
C GLY A 365 -7.75 -9.46 -13.34
N THR A 366 -6.93 -8.95 -12.41
CA THR A 366 -5.76 -9.67 -11.88
C THR A 366 -6.21 -10.94 -11.16
N GLU A 367 -7.29 -10.84 -10.39
CA GLU A 367 -7.88 -11.97 -9.69
C GLU A 367 -8.44 -13.05 -10.64
N LYS A 368 -8.98 -12.65 -11.81
CA LYS A 368 -9.44 -13.58 -12.85
C LYS A 368 -8.28 -14.27 -13.55
N LEU A 369 -7.19 -13.56 -13.78
CA LEU A 369 -5.98 -14.11 -14.42
C LEU A 369 -5.37 -15.25 -13.59
N PHE A 370 -5.49 -15.25 -12.26
CA PHE A 370 -5.04 -16.39 -11.45
C PHE A 370 -5.80 -17.70 -11.75
N GLU A 371 -7.04 -17.62 -12.25
CA GLU A 371 -7.85 -18.80 -12.61
C GLU A 371 -7.45 -19.40 -13.97
N THR A 372 -6.86 -18.59 -14.86
CA THR A 372 -6.62 -18.96 -16.27
C THR A 372 -5.15 -19.05 -16.64
N LEU A 373 -4.27 -18.37 -15.90
CA LEU A 373 -2.83 -18.39 -16.14
C LEU A 373 -2.24 -19.76 -15.77
N PRO A 374 -1.27 -20.29 -16.55
CA PRO A 374 -0.57 -21.51 -16.18
C PRO A 374 -0.01 -21.42 -14.76
N PHE A 375 -0.23 -22.46 -13.94
CA PHE A 375 0.10 -22.45 -12.51
C PHE A 375 1.55 -22.05 -12.23
N ALA A 376 2.50 -22.52 -13.03
CA ALA A 376 3.92 -22.18 -12.89
C ALA A 376 4.25 -20.67 -13.04
N ARG A 377 3.33 -19.89 -13.61
CA ARG A 377 3.48 -18.44 -13.88
C ARG A 377 2.70 -17.57 -12.89
N THR A 378 1.90 -18.15 -12.01
CA THR A 378 1.00 -17.42 -11.10
C THR A 378 1.74 -16.60 -10.04
N TRP A 379 2.87 -17.07 -9.53
CA TRP A 379 3.68 -16.29 -8.58
C TRP A 379 4.29 -15.04 -9.24
N GLU A 380 4.60 -15.10 -10.55
CA GLU A 380 5.03 -13.93 -11.33
C GLU A 380 3.91 -12.90 -11.50
N LEU A 381 2.64 -13.34 -11.55
CA LEU A 381 1.50 -12.42 -11.52
C LEU A 381 1.40 -11.73 -10.16
N ALA A 382 1.58 -12.49 -9.06
CA ALA A 382 1.53 -11.93 -7.70
C ALA A 382 2.55 -10.81 -7.48
N GLU A 383 3.81 -10.98 -7.89
CA GLU A 383 4.85 -9.95 -7.72
C GLU A 383 4.61 -8.67 -8.56
N ARG A 384 3.67 -8.71 -9.51
CA ARG A 384 3.32 -7.59 -10.41
C ARG A 384 1.99 -6.91 -10.06
N ILE A 385 1.34 -7.31 -8.96
CA ILE A 385 0.10 -6.70 -8.50
C ILE A 385 0.28 -5.20 -8.27
N SER A 386 1.26 -4.84 -7.45
CA SER A 386 1.64 -3.46 -7.18
C SER A 386 3.13 -3.25 -7.46
N GLY A 387 3.46 -2.20 -8.21
CA GLY A 387 4.81 -1.98 -8.75
C GLY A 387 5.90 -1.74 -7.71
N ASP A 388 5.52 -1.39 -6.48
CA ASP A 388 6.42 -1.12 -5.36
C ASP A 388 6.30 -2.14 -4.22
N THR A 389 5.40 -3.12 -4.33
CA THR A 389 5.13 -4.16 -3.31
C THR A 389 5.28 -5.56 -3.93
N SER A 390 6.36 -5.75 -4.69
CA SER A 390 6.61 -7.00 -5.42
C SER A 390 6.88 -8.17 -4.48
N VAL A 391 7.76 -8.00 -3.49
CA VAL A 391 8.13 -9.04 -2.51
C VAL A 391 6.95 -9.34 -1.59
N GLY A 392 6.25 -8.32 -1.09
CA GLY A 392 5.09 -8.50 -0.21
C GLY A 392 4.00 -9.38 -0.83
N HIS A 393 3.57 -9.05 -2.06
CA HIS A 393 2.56 -9.87 -2.74
C HIS A 393 3.08 -11.26 -3.12
N ALA A 394 4.31 -11.38 -3.63
CA ALA A 394 4.90 -12.66 -3.98
C ALA A 394 4.99 -13.60 -2.77
N LEU A 395 5.45 -13.08 -1.63
CA LEU A 395 5.62 -13.85 -0.40
C LEU A 395 4.28 -14.27 0.20
N ALA A 396 3.30 -13.36 0.28
CA ALA A 396 1.97 -13.70 0.78
C ALA A 396 1.31 -14.80 -0.07
N TYR A 397 1.46 -14.70 -1.39
CA TYR A 397 1.00 -15.71 -2.33
C TYR A 397 1.73 -17.06 -2.18
N CYS A 398 3.06 -17.06 -2.16
CA CYS A 398 3.85 -18.29 -2.01
C CYS A 398 3.55 -19.00 -0.69
N ARG A 399 3.38 -18.25 0.41
CA ARG A 399 2.99 -18.81 1.71
C ARG A 399 1.61 -19.47 1.67
N ALA A 400 0.67 -18.93 0.91
CA ALA A 400 -0.64 -19.56 0.74
C ALA A 400 -0.52 -20.88 -0.03
N LEU A 401 0.29 -20.92 -1.09
CA LEU A 401 0.57 -22.17 -1.81
C LEU A 401 1.30 -23.20 -0.95
N GLU A 402 2.28 -22.77 -0.16
CA GLU A 402 3.05 -23.64 0.74
C GLU A 402 2.16 -24.26 1.81
N ALA A 403 1.26 -23.47 2.39
CA ALA A 403 0.27 -23.98 3.35
C ALA A 403 -0.64 -25.04 2.71
N LEU A 404 -1.14 -24.79 1.49
CA LEU A 404 -1.99 -25.74 0.75
C LEU A 404 -1.24 -27.02 0.35
N ALA A 405 0.04 -26.89 0.00
CA ALA A 405 0.88 -28.01 -0.42
C ALA A 405 1.50 -28.78 0.75
N GLY A 406 1.37 -28.30 2.00
CA GLY A 406 2.11 -28.82 3.15
C GLY A 406 3.64 -28.66 3.00
N CYS A 407 4.08 -27.66 2.25
CA CYS A 407 5.50 -27.41 1.98
C CYS A 407 6.14 -26.70 3.17
N VAL A 408 7.20 -27.29 3.75
CA VAL A 408 8.02 -26.66 4.78
C VAL A 408 9.20 -25.98 4.11
N VAL A 409 9.19 -24.64 4.14
CA VAL A 409 10.27 -23.82 3.56
C VAL A 409 11.52 -23.94 4.44
N PRO A 410 12.72 -24.16 3.85
CA PRO A 410 13.96 -24.19 4.61
C PRO A 410 14.21 -22.90 5.39
N ALA A 411 14.80 -23.00 6.59
CA ALA A 411 15.05 -21.84 7.46
C ALA A 411 15.89 -20.74 6.78
N ARG A 412 16.88 -21.13 5.97
CA ARG A 412 17.67 -20.20 5.15
C ARG A 412 16.79 -19.46 4.14
N GLY A 413 15.90 -20.17 3.45
CA GLY A 413 14.95 -19.58 2.49
C GLY A 413 13.98 -18.60 3.16
N ALA A 414 13.46 -18.95 4.34
CA ALA A 414 12.62 -18.07 5.14
C ALA A 414 13.35 -16.78 5.56
N ALA A 415 14.59 -16.89 6.04
CA ALA A 415 15.42 -15.74 6.41
C ALA A 415 15.67 -14.81 5.21
N LEU A 416 16.02 -15.36 4.04
CA LEU A 416 16.28 -14.56 2.84
C LEU A 416 15.03 -13.88 2.28
N ARG A 417 13.85 -14.50 2.44
CA ARG A 417 12.56 -13.85 2.12
C ARG A 417 12.32 -12.63 3.01
N ALA A 418 12.58 -12.75 4.30
CA ALA A 418 12.47 -11.62 5.23
C ALA A 418 13.48 -10.50 4.89
N VAL A 419 14.73 -10.84 4.53
CA VAL A 419 15.70 -9.85 4.03
C VAL A 419 15.18 -9.12 2.80
N CYS A 420 14.61 -9.84 1.83
CA CYS A 420 14.00 -9.20 0.64
C CYS A 420 12.82 -8.30 1.01
N LEU A 421 11.98 -8.72 1.97
CA LEU A 421 10.82 -7.94 2.42
C LEU A 421 11.25 -6.64 3.12
N GLU A 422 12.29 -6.69 3.95
CA GLU A 422 12.83 -5.50 4.60
C GLU A 422 13.60 -4.58 3.63
N LEU A 423 14.27 -5.12 2.61
CA LEU A 423 14.85 -4.32 1.52
C LEU A 423 13.77 -3.59 0.71
N GLU A 424 12.64 -4.26 0.44
CA GLU A 424 11.46 -3.64 -0.18
C GLU A 424 10.91 -2.50 0.67
N ARG A 425 10.79 -2.71 1.98
CA ARG A 425 10.36 -1.68 2.91
C ARG A 425 11.28 -0.46 2.89
N LEU A 426 12.58 -0.68 2.90
CA LEU A 426 13.59 0.39 2.90
C LEU A 426 13.50 1.31 1.67
N TYR A 427 13.57 0.77 0.45
CA TYR A 427 13.61 1.63 -0.74
C TYR A 427 12.31 2.41 -0.94
N ASN A 428 11.19 1.87 -0.43
CA ASN A 428 9.90 2.55 -0.45
C ASN A 428 9.82 3.66 0.59
N HIS A 429 10.25 3.42 1.84
CA HIS A 429 10.28 4.45 2.87
C HIS A 429 11.21 5.62 2.51
N VAL A 430 12.42 5.33 2.02
CA VAL A 430 13.35 6.37 1.56
C VAL A 430 12.76 7.18 0.41
N GLY A 431 12.14 6.51 -0.56
CA GLY A 431 11.45 7.17 -1.67
C GLY A 431 10.28 8.04 -1.23
N ASP A 432 9.45 7.53 -0.32
CA ASP A 432 8.27 8.23 0.17
C ASP A 432 8.62 9.47 0.97
N VAL A 433 9.58 9.39 1.89
CA VAL A 433 10.03 10.57 2.63
C VAL A 433 10.59 11.63 1.67
N GLY A 434 11.36 11.22 0.65
CA GLY A 434 11.84 12.13 -0.39
C GLY A 434 10.71 12.86 -1.13
N MET A 435 9.64 12.15 -1.50
CA MET A 435 8.49 12.74 -2.18
C MET A 435 7.62 13.59 -1.25
N ILE A 436 7.43 13.21 0.01
CA ILE A 436 6.70 14.01 1.00
C ILE A 436 7.40 15.37 1.16
N VAL A 437 8.73 15.36 1.28
CA VAL A 437 9.54 16.57 1.38
C VAL A 437 9.53 17.37 0.07
N ASN A 438 9.47 16.71 -1.08
CA ASN A 438 9.29 17.39 -2.37
C ASN A 438 7.97 18.18 -2.43
N ASP A 439 6.88 17.62 -1.89
CA ASP A 439 5.55 18.22 -1.95
C ASP A 439 5.40 19.43 -1.00
N THR A 440 6.38 19.69 -0.14
CA THR A 440 6.53 20.97 0.57
C THR A 440 7.38 22.00 -0.21
N GLY A 441 7.87 21.64 -1.40
CA GLY A 441 8.76 22.46 -2.23
C GLY A 441 10.25 22.30 -1.92
N PHE A 442 10.66 21.36 -1.05
CA PHE A 442 12.06 21.22 -0.63
C PHE A 442 12.84 20.21 -1.49
N ALA A 443 13.21 20.64 -2.71
CA ALA A 443 13.87 19.80 -3.71
C ALA A 443 15.22 19.18 -3.25
N PHE A 444 15.92 19.80 -2.30
CA PHE A 444 17.17 19.27 -1.74
C PHE A 444 16.94 17.91 -1.07
N GLY A 445 16.02 17.82 -0.11
CA GLY A 445 15.73 16.57 0.60
C GLY A 445 15.27 15.48 -0.38
N HIS A 446 14.42 15.85 -1.34
CA HIS A 446 13.97 14.95 -2.41
C HIS A 446 15.14 14.35 -3.22
N ALA A 447 16.02 15.18 -3.77
CA ALA A 447 17.12 14.72 -4.61
C ALA A 447 18.06 13.76 -3.87
N HIS A 448 18.38 14.05 -2.61
CA HIS A 448 19.24 13.19 -1.80
C HIS A 448 18.55 11.86 -1.43
N CYS A 449 17.26 11.87 -1.06
CA CYS A 449 16.50 10.64 -0.85
C CYS A 449 16.43 9.79 -2.12
N PHE A 450 16.24 10.39 -3.30
CA PHE A 450 16.16 9.62 -4.56
C PHE A 450 17.50 9.03 -4.99
N ARG A 451 18.62 9.70 -4.71
CA ARG A 451 19.96 9.11 -4.86
C ARG A 451 20.11 7.88 -3.95
N LEU A 452 19.71 7.98 -2.68
CA LEU A 452 19.80 6.86 -1.74
C LEU A 452 18.88 5.69 -2.14
N ARG A 453 17.66 6.00 -2.58
CA ARG A 453 16.75 5.01 -3.15
C ARG A 453 17.36 4.31 -4.36
N GLU A 454 18.01 5.05 -5.26
CA GLU A 454 18.71 4.46 -6.42
C GLU A 454 19.85 3.52 -5.98
N GLU A 455 20.63 3.89 -4.96
CA GLU A 455 21.68 3.03 -4.40
C GLU A 455 21.11 1.72 -3.81
N LEU A 456 19.99 1.80 -3.08
CA LEU A 456 19.23 0.62 -2.60
C LEU A 456 18.74 -0.25 -3.77
N LEU A 457 18.16 0.36 -4.81
CA LEU A 457 17.69 -0.39 -5.99
C LEU A 457 18.85 -1.06 -6.75
N ARG A 458 20.05 -0.48 -6.72
CA ARG A 458 21.27 -1.09 -7.28
C ARG A 458 21.80 -2.21 -6.40
N LEU A 459 21.68 -2.12 -5.08
CA LEU A 459 21.95 -3.23 -4.17
C LEU A 459 21.02 -4.41 -4.47
N ASN A 460 19.72 -4.15 -4.61
CA ASN A 460 18.73 -5.16 -4.99
C ASN A 460 19.07 -5.83 -6.32
N ALA A 461 19.44 -5.04 -7.34
CA ALA A 461 19.84 -5.59 -8.64
C ALA A 461 21.09 -6.48 -8.55
N ARG A 462 22.06 -6.17 -7.68
CA ARG A 462 23.22 -7.04 -7.43
C ARG A 462 22.83 -8.31 -6.68
N LEU A 463 21.84 -8.23 -5.78
CA LEU A 463 21.37 -9.36 -4.98
C LEU A 463 20.51 -10.33 -5.79
N THR A 464 19.58 -9.84 -6.62
CA THR A 464 18.55 -10.70 -7.23
C THR A 464 18.53 -10.64 -8.76
N GLY A 465 19.35 -9.78 -9.37
CA GLY A 465 19.27 -9.50 -10.81
C GLY A 465 18.17 -8.51 -11.20
N HIS A 466 17.35 -8.03 -10.25
CA HIS A 466 16.27 -7.09 -10.53
C HIS A 466 16.19 -5.95 -9.50
N ARG A 467 16.00 -4.72 -9.96
CA ARG A 467 15.98 -3.51 -9.11
C ARG A 467 14.89 -3.54 -8.04
N LEU A 468 13.73 -4.10 -8.39
CA LEU A 468 12.56 -4.25 -7.51
C LEU A 468 12.43 -5.67 -6.93
N LEU A 469 13.54 -6.41 -6.84
CA LEU A 469 13.57 -7.76 -6.22
C LEU A 469 12.68 -8.84 -6.88
N ARG A 470 12.06 -8.54 -8.02
CA ARG A 470 11.28 -9.52 -8.81
C ARG A 470 12.10 -10.75 -9.15
N GLY A 471 11.46 -11.91 -9.08
CA GLY A 471 12.09 -13.22 -9.25
C GLY A 471 12.85 -13.73 -8.03
N ALA A 472 12.96 -12.98 -6.93
CA ALA A 472 13.68 -13.42 -5.74
C ALA A 472 12.89 -14.43 -4.90
N VAL A 473 11.58 -14.18 -4.72
CA VAL A 473 10.69 -15.05 -3.95
C VAL A 473 9.95 -15.98 -4.91
N VAL A 474 10.11 -17.28 -4.70
CA VAL A 474 9.50 -18.34 -5.50
C VAL A 474 8.79 -19.34 -4.57
N PRO A 475 7.79 -20.10 -5.03
CA PRO A 475 7.18 -21.13 -4.17
C PRO A 475 8.22 -22.08 -3.57
N GLY A 476 8.15 -22.30 -2.26
CA GLY A 476 9.06 -23.18 -1.52
C GLY A 476 10.38 -22.55 -1.05
N GLY A 477 10.72 -21.31 -1.45
CA GLY A 477 11.85 -20.57 -0.87
C GLY A 477 12.25 -19.30 -1.63
N VAL A 478 13.55 -19.15 -1.88
CA VAL A 478 14.09 -18.07 -2.74
C VAL A 478 14.77 -18.65 -3.97
N ALA A 479 14.80 -17.87 -5.05
CA ALA A 479 15.55 -18.23 -6.25
C ALA A 479 17.06 -18.25 -5.99
N ALA A 480 17.79 -19.02 -6.82
CA ALA A 480 19.24 -19.20 -6.68
C ALA A 480 20.03 -17.88 -6.64
N ALA A 481 19.61 -16.86 -7.41
CA ALA A 481 20.25 -15.55 -7.39
C ALA A 481 20.23 -14.90 -6.00
N ALA A 482 19.12 -15.02 -5.27
CA ALA A 482 18.95 -14.46 -3.94
C ALA A 482 19.50 -15.36 -2.81
N ALA A 483 19.95 -16.59 -3.13
CA ALA A 483 20.36 -17.59 -2.14
C ALA A 483 21.73 -17.30 -1.47
N ALA A 484 22.53 -16.41 -2.06
CA ALA A 484 23.90 -16.11 -1.63
C ALA A 484 24.13 -14.59 -1.55
N PRO A 485 23.57 -13.89 -0.53
CA PRO A 485 23.81 -12.47 -0.36
C PRO A 485 25.30 -12.17 -0.13
N SER A 486 25.74 -11.01 -0.59
CA SER A 486 27.10 -10.53 -0.31
C SER A 486 27.30 -10.29 1.19
N ALA A 487 28.48 -10.66 1.72
CA ALA A 487 28.89 -10.38 3.10
C ALA A 487 28.98 -8.88 3.43
N ALA A 488 28.91 -7.99 2.42
CA ALA A 488 28.86 -6.55 2.61
C ALA A 488 27.43 -5.98 2.74
N LEU A 489 26.39 -6.76 2.42
CA LEU A 489 25.01 -6.25 2.28
C LEU A 489 24.51 -5.53 3.53
N ALA A 490 24.68 -6.13 4.72
CA ALA A 490 24.26 -5.51 5.98
C ALA A 490 24.95 -4.17 6.23
N ARG A 491 26.27 -4.09 5.95
CA ARG A 491 27.05 -2.85 6.11
C ARG A 491 26.63 -1.77 5.11
N ASP A 492 26.39 -2.15 3.85
CA ASP A 492 25.95 -1.23 2.80
C ASP A 492 24.56 -0.65 3.13
N VAL A 493 23.63 -1.49 3.61
CA VAL A 493 22.30 -1.07 4.05
C VAL A 493 22.40 -0.13 5.26
N ALA A 494 23.19 -0.48 6.27
CA ALA A 494 23.37 0.35 7.46
C ALA A 494 23.90 1.74 7.11
N ARG A 495 24.91 1.82 6.23
CA ARG A 495 25.45 3.11 5.73
C ARG A 495 24.36 3.93 5.04
N LEU A 496 23.57 3.31 4.16
CA LEU A 496 22.52 4.03 3.42
C LEU A 496 21.40 4.54 4.33
N VAL A 497 21.06 3.79 5.38
CA VAL A 497 20.08 4.26 6.38
C VAL A 497 20.66 5.39 7.22
N GLN A 498 21.94 5.35 7.59
CA GLN A 498 22.60 6.49 8.26
C GLN A 498 22.57 7.76 7.40
N ASP A 499 22.92 7.65 6.11
CA ASP A 499 22.85 8.76 5.16
C ASP A 499 21.40 9.27 5.01
N PHE A 500 20.42 8.36 5.00
CA PHE A 500 19.00 8.72 4.92
C PHE A 500 18.53 9.49 6.16
N GLU A 501 18.93 9.06 7.35
CA GLU A 501 18.60 9.74 8.61
C GLU A 501 19.18 11.15 8.66
N GLU A 502 20.40 11.35 8.15
CA GLU A 502 21.00 12.68 8.06
C GLU A 502 20.17 13.60 7.14
N VAL A 503 19.81 13.11 5.95
CA VAL A 503 18.98 13.86 4.99
C VAL A 503 17.59 14.16 5.57
N ALA A 504 16.97 13.19 6.23
CA ALA A 504 15.67 13.36 6.88
C ALA A 504 15.75 14.39 8.00
N ARG A 505 16.78 14.33 8.85
CA ARG A 505 17.02 15.33 9.91
C ARG A 505 17.17 16.73 9.33
N LEU A 506 18.04 16.92 8.33
CA LEU A 506 18.21 18.22 7.67
C LEU A 506 16.91 18.75 7.04
N SER A 507 16.06 17.86 6.54
CA SER A 507 14.76 18.22 5.98
C SER A 507 13.76 18.60 7.06
N LEU A 508 13.71 17.88 8.18
CA LEU A 508 12.79 18.13 9.30
C LEU A 508 13.22 19.31 10.18
N ASP A 509 14.53 19.64 10.21
CA ASP A 509 15.06 20.86 10.85
C ASP A 509 14.69 22.13 10.06
N ASN A 510 14.23 21.99 8.80
CA ASN A 510 13.75 23.11 7.99
C ASN A 510 12.31 23.47 8.39
N MET A 511 12.13 24.66 8.96
CA MET A 511 10.83 25.16 9.43
C MET A 511 9.75 25.18 8.33
N MET A 512 10.11 25.52 7.08
CA MET A 512 9.15 25.53 5.96
C MET A 512 8.64 24.13 5.61
N VAL A 513 9.46 23.09 5.83
CA VAL A 513 9.03 21.70 5.67
C VAL A 513 8.15 21.33 6.85
N LEU A 514 8.64 21.53 8.08
CA LEU A 514 7.98 21.09 9.30
C LEU A 514 6.56 21.67 9.46
N GLU A 515 6.38 22.96 9.19
CA GLU A 515 5.08 23.65 9.23
C GLU A 515 4.05 23.04 8.26
N ARG A 516 4.51 22.47 7.13
CA ARG A 516 3.63 21.83 6.15
C ARG A 516 3.25 20.41 6.56
N LEU A 517 4.10 19.70 7.30
CA LEU A 517 3.85 18.31 7.71
C LEU A 517 2.96 18.23 8.95
N GLN A 518 3.13 19.15 9.90
CA GLN A 518 2.40 19.13 11.17
C GLN A 518 0.97 19.67 11.00
N GLY A 519 -0.02 18.92 11.49
CA GLY A 519 -1.44 19.29 11.40
C GLY A 519 -2.10 19.06 10.04
N THR A 520 -1.33 18.83 8.98
CA THR A 520 -1.85 18.56 7.63
C THR A 520 -2.28 17.11 7.46
N GLY A 521 -3.44 16.86 6.84
CA GLY A 521 -3.86 15.50 6.52
C GLY A 521 -4.10 14.64 7.77
N ARG A 522 -4.70 15.22 8.81
CA ARG A 522 -4.81 14.62 10.13
C ARG A 522 -5.94 13.60 10.21
N LEU A 523 -5.62 12.39 10.65
CA LEU A 523 -6.57 11.32 10.94
C LEU A 523 -6.54 10.96 12.44
N THR A 524 -7.62 11.25 13.16
CA THR A 524 -7.67 10.95 14.60
C THR A 524 -7.71 9.44 14.86
N THR A 525 -7.21 8.99 16.01
CA THR A 525 -7.30 7.57 16.44
C THR A 525 -8.72 7.03 16.41
N ARG A 526 -9.71 7.83 16.84
CA ARG A 526 -11.12 7.44 16.81
C ARG A 526 -11.59 7.17 15.38
N THR A 527 -11.37 8.13 14.47
CA THR A 527 -11.73 7.97 13.06
C THR A 527 -11.00 6.79 12.43
N ALA A 528 -9.69 6.65 12.69
CA ALA A 528 -8.88 5.53 12.19
C ALA A 528 -9.46 4.17 12.61
N ARG A 529 -9.92 4.03 13.86
CA ARG A 529 -10.59 2.81 14.35
C ARG A 529 -11.95 2.60 13.70
N GLU A 530 -12.80 3.63 13.63
CA GLU A 530 -14.13 3.55 13.02
C GLU A 530 -14.08 3.18 11.53
N MET A 531 -13.08 3.70 10.81
CA MET A 531 -12.83 3.37 9.40
C MET A 531 -12.01 2.08 9.22
N GLN A 532 -11.53 1.50 10.33
CA GLN A 532 -10.74 0.28 10.37
C GLN A 532 -9.52 0.34 9.44
N VAL A 533 -8.77 1.45 9.51
CA VAL A 533 -7.54 1.65 8.73
C VAL A 533 -6.44 0.71 9.21
N VAL A 534 -5.50 0.38 8.33
CA VAL A 534 -4.46 -0.62 8.60
C VAL A 534 -3.05 -0.12 8.30
N GLY A 535 -2.05 -0.81 8.85
CA GLY A 535 -0.64 -0.61 8.52
C GLY A 535 -0.07 0.72 9.01
N MET A 536 0.80 1.32 8.21
CA MET A 536 1.51 2.56 8.55
C MET A 536 0.55 3.72 8.91
N VAL A 537 -0.60 3.82 8.22
CA VAL A 537 -1.62 4.85 8.51
C VAL A 537 -2.25 4.63 9.88
N ALA A 538 -2.52 3.38 10.26
CA ALA A 538 -3.04 3.02 11.58
C ALA A 538 -2.00 3.33 12.68
N ARG A 539 -0.75 2.95 12.45
CA ARG A 539 0.39 3.22 13.35
C ARG A 539 0.67 4.70 13.55
N ALA A 540 0.50 5.52 12.51
CA ALA A 540 0.61 6.98 12.61
C ALA A 540 -0.57 7.64 13.35
N SER A 541 -1.66 6.90 13.56
CA SER A 541 -2.90 7.36 14.21
C SER A 541 -3.14 6.68 15.57
N GLY A 542 -2.10 6.13 16.21
CA GLY A 542 -2.14 5.59 17.57
C GLY A 542 -2.63 4.14 17.67
N ILE A 543 -2.73 3.42 16.56
CA ILE A 543 -3.14 2.01 16.53
C ILE A 543 -1.89 1.14 16.35
N ALA A 544 -1.43 0.54 17.44
CA ALA A 544 -0.24 -0.31 17.47
C ALA A 544 -0.50 -1.71 16.87
N THR A 545 -0.48 -1.84 15.55
CA THR A 545 -0.65 -3.10 14.80
C THR A 545 0.48 -3.31 13.80
N ASP A 546 1.02 -4.52 13.73
CA ASP A 546 2.00 -4.95 12.72
C ASP A 546 2.01 -6.49 12.64
N ALA A 547 1.71 -7.06 11.46
CA ALA A 547 1.64 -8.51 11.34
C ALA A 547 2.98 -9.23 11.54
N ARG A 548 4.14 -8.55 11.47
CA ARG A 548 5.45 -9.15 11.81
C ARG A 548 5.58 -9.42 13.30
N ARG A 549 4.91 -8.65 14.16
CA ARG A 549 4.88 -8.84 15.61
C ARG A 549 3.64 -9.62 16.05
N ASP A 550 2.48 -9.30 15.48
CA ASP A 550 1.18 -9.75 15.99
C ASP A 550 0.69 -11.05 15.33
N ALA A 551 1.16 -11.37 14.11
CA ALA A 551 0.91 -12.63 13.42
C ALA A 551 2.18 -13.16 12.75
N PRO A 552 3.27 -13.33 13.54
CA PRO A 552 4.59 -13.59 12.99
C PRO A 552 4.64 -14.94 12.27
N PHE A 553 5.63 -15.06 11.38
CA PHE A 553 6.00 -16.29 10.71
C PHE A 553 7.52 -16.36 10.64
N ALA A 554 8.08 -17.56 10.55
CA ALA A 554 9.53 -17.73 10.41
C ALA A 554 10.12 -16.82 9.31
N PRO A 555 11.13 -15.98 9.63
CA PRO A 555 11.87 -15.90 10.90
C PRO A 555 11.35 -14.87 11.92
N TYR A 556 10.34 -14.07 11.60
CA TYR A 556 9.83 -13.00 12.47
C TYR A 556 9.29 -13.50 13.82
N ASP A 557 8.89 -14.77 13.92
CA ASP A 557 8.48 -15.43 15.16
C ASP A 557 9.62 -15.57 16.19
N ALA A 558 10.87 -15.44 15.75
CA ALA A 558 12.06 -15.44 16.59
C ALA A 558 12.70 -14.03 16.72
N LEU A 559 12.08 -12.98 16.18
CA LEU A 559 12.63 -11.62 16.19
C LEU A 559 11.81 -10.70 17.09
N ASP A 560 12.50 -9.88 17.88
CA ASP A 560 11.89 -8.78 18.62
C ASP A 560 11.65 -7.59 17.67
N VAL A 561 10.52 -7.62 16.94
CA VAL A 561 10.17 -6.56 15.97
C VAL A 561 9.68 -5.31 16.69
N ARG A 562 10.34 -4.19 16.44
CA ARG A 562 10.00 -2.88 17.03
C ARG A 562 9.00 -2.16 16.14
N VAL A 563 7.81 -1.90 16.68
CA VAL A 563 6.71 -1.27 15.95
C VAL A 563 6.65 0.23 16.28
N ALA A 564 6.86 1.08 15.28
CA ALA A 564 6.78 2.53 15.42
C ALA A 564 5.32 3.00 15.50
N VAL A 565 4.97 3.82 16.49
CA VAL A 565 3.60 4.31 16.70
C VAL A 565 3.64 5.79 17.07
N TYR A 566 2.79 6.57 16.42
CA TYR A 566 2.57 8.00 16.65
C TYR A 566 1.06 8.24 16.72
N ASP A 567 0.61 9.34 17.33
CA ASP A 567 -0.81 9.58 17.62
C ASP A 567 -1.39 10.87 17.00
N THR A 568 -0.55 11.73 16.41
CA THR A 568 -1.02 12.97 15.76
C THR A 568 -1.81 12.70 14.50
N GLY A 569 -1.53 11.59 13.79
CA GLY A 569 -2.27 11.16 12.60
C GLY A 569 -2.07 12.04 11.35
N ASP A 570 -1.15 12.99 11.39
CA ASP A 570 -0.85 13.92 10.31
C ASP A 570 0.29 13.41 9.40
N VAL A 571 0.65 14.21 8.40
CA VAL A 571 1.75 13.90 7.48
C VAL A 571 3.07 13.72 8.25
N TRP A 572 3.30 14.50 9.31
CA TRP A 572 4.48 14.36 10.15
C TRP A 572 4.55 12.98 10.81
N ALA A 573 3.49 12.52 11.49
CA ALA A 573 3.47 11.17 12.08
C ALA A 573 3.73 10.06 11.05
N ARG A 574 3.11 10.15 9.87
CA ARG A 574 3.34 9.19 8.77
C ARG A 574 4.76 9.24 8.22
N THR A 575 5.44 10.38 8.31
CA THR A 575 6.85 10.53 7.96
C THR A 575 7.73 9.86 9.02
N MET A 576 7.45 10.10 10.29
CA MET A 576 8.22 9.54 11.39
C MET A 576 8.13 8.01 11.48
N VAL A 577 6.94 7.42 11.27
CA VAL A 577 6.78 5.95 11.18
C VAL A 577 7.72 5.36 10.12
N ARG A 578 7.85 5.99 8.94
CA ARG A 578 8.74 5.51 7.87
C ARG A 578 10.23 5.62 8.24
N LEU A 579 10.62 6.65 8.99
CA LEU A 579 12.00 6.79 9.47
C LEU A 579 12.34 5.69 10.47
N ASP A 580 11.46 5.43 11.42
CA ASP A 580 11.66 4.40 12.44
C ASP A 580 11.56 2.99 11.85
N GLU A 581 10.66 2.74 10.90
CA GLU A 581 10.61 1.47 10.18
C GLU A 581 11.86 1.26 9.30
N ALA A 582 12.45 2.31 8.72
CA ALA A 582 13.70 2.17 7.98
C ALA A 582 14.87 1.76 8.88
N ARG A 583 14.97 2.35 10.08
CA ARG A 583 15.94 1.94 11.11
C ARG A 583 15.75 0.48 11.50
N GLU A 584 14.51 0.10 11.74
CA GLU A 584 14.17 -1.25 12.14
C GLU A 584 14.47 -2.27 11.03
N SER A 585 14.13 -1.98 9.78
CA SER A 585 14.48 -2.83 8.63
C SER A 585 15.99 -3.05 8.53
N ALA A 586 16.81 -2.01 8.69
CA ALA A 586 18.27 -2.17 8.69
C ALA A 586 18.76 -3.07 9.82
N ARG A 587 18.20 -2.94 11.03
CA ARG A 587 18.52 -3.79 12.18
C ARG A 587 18.12 -5.25 11.94
N LEU A 588 16.92 -5.48 11.41
CA LEU A 588 16.42 -6.82 11.10
C LEU A 588 17.26 -7.48 10.00
N ILE A 589 17.61 -6.75 8.94
CA ILE A 589 18.50 -7.24 7.87
C ILE A 589 19.86 -7.65 8.44
N ALA A 590 20.48 -6.82 9.29
CA ALA A 590 21.75 -7.16 9.93
C ALA A 590 21.63 -8.43 10.79
N THR A 591 20.59 -8.50 11.64
CA THR A 591 20.34 -9.66 12.51
C THR A 591 20.16 -10.96 11.71
N LEU A 592 19.38 -10.89 10.62
CA LEU A 592 19.10 -12.04 9.76
C LEU A 592 20.32 -12.51 8.97
N LEU A 593 21.17 -11.59 8.53
CA LEU A 593 22.38 -11.92 7.78
C LEU A 593 23.51 -12.45 8.68
N ASP A 594 23.64 -11.90 9.90
CA ASP A 594 24.61 -12.37 10.89
C ASP A 594 24.27 -13.78 11.40
N GLY A 595 22.97 -14.08 11.55
CA GLY A 595 22.45 -15.38 11.96
C GLY A 595 21.94 -16.26 10.81
N LEU A 596 22.37 -16.01 9.57
CA LEU A 596 21.80 -16.68 8.40
C LEU A 596 22.04 -18.21 8.46
N PRO A 597 20.99 -19.05 8.48
CA PRO A 597 21.17 -20.49 8.54
C PRO A 597 21.87 -21.05 7.30
N ASP A 598 22.65 -22.12 7.50
CA ASP A 598 23.17 -22.94 6.41
C ASP A 598 22.09 -23.86 5.82
N GLY A 599 22.41 -24.48 4.68
CA GLY A 599 21.54 -25.44 4.00
C GLY A 599 20.80 -24.87 2.79
N ASP A 600 19.79 -25.59 2.34
CA ASP A 600 19.04 -25.24 1.13
C ASP A 600 18.22 -23.97 1.33
N ALA A 601 18.09 -23.18 0.26
CA ALA A 601 17.31 -21.94 0.26
C ALA A 601 15.89 -22.11 -0.31
N ALA A 602 15.58 -23.29 -0.85
CA ALA A 602 14.27 -23.62 -1.41
C ALA A 602 13.97 -25.12 -1.30
N ALA A 603 12.69 -25.46 -1.21
CA ALA A 603 12.15 -26.81 -1.28
C ALA A 603 11.17 -26.93 -2.46
N PRO A 604 10.96 -28.12 -3.03
CA PRO A 604 9.94 -28.32 -4.05
C PRO A 604 8.54 -28.10 -3.47
N LEU A 605 7.68 -27.45 -4.26
CA LEU A 605 6.27 -27.31 -3.93
C LEU A 605 5.55 -28.64 -4.23
N GLY A 606 4.81 -29.16 -3.23
CA GLY A 606 3.94 -30.31 -3.40
C GLY A 606 2.68 -30.02 -4.23
N ALA A 607 1.92 -31.06 -4.54
CA ALA A 607 0.64 -30.92 -5.22
C ALA A 607 -0.43 -30.33 -4.29
N LEU A 608 -1.27 -29.44 -4.84
CA LEU A 608 -2.43 -28.92 -4.11
C LEU A 608 -3.59 -29.93 -4.14
N ARG A 609 -4.52 -29.82 -3.20
CA ARG A 609 -5.75 -30.64 -3.20
C ARG A 609 -6.97 -29.79 -3.57
N THR A 610 -7.76 -30.25 -4.53
CA THR A 610 -8.98 -29.54 -4.98
C THR A 610 -9.89 -29.23 -3.81
N GLY A 611 -10.40 -28.00 -3.77
CA GLY A 611 -11.36 -27.55 -2.75
C GLY A 611 -10.72 -27.12 -1.42
N GLU A 612 -9.42 -27.38 -1.22
CA GLU A 612 -8.71 -26.82 -0.08
C GLU A 612 -8.43 -25.33 -0.27
N HIS A 613 -8.43 -24.60 0.84
CA HIS A 613 -8.15 -23.18 0.85
C HIS A 613 -7.18 -22.78 1.96
N ALA A 614 -6.43 -21.72 1.73
CA ALA A 614 -5.54 -21.11 2.71
C ALA A 614 -5.84 -19.62 2.84
N THR A 615 -5.65 -19.11 4.06
CA THR A 615 -5.75 -17.68 4.37
C THR A 615 -4.43 -17.23 4.96
N VAL A 616 -3.82 -16.21 4.37
CA VAL A 616 -2.52 -15.69 4.80
C VAL A 616 -2.61 -14.19 5.00
N VAL A 617 -1.92 -13.70 6.02
CA VAL A 617 -1.63 -12.28 6.24
C VAL A 617 -0.11 -12.09 6.25
N LEU A 618 0.35 -11.01 5.64
CA LEU A 618 1.75 -10.60 5.62
C LEU A 618 1.82 -9.07 5.80
N GLU A 619 2.71 -8.56 6.64
CA GLU A 619 2.95 -7.12 6.70
C GLU A 619 3.82 -6.67 5.51
N GLY A 620 3.23 -6.08 4.49
CA GLY A 620 3.95 -5.32 3.47
C GLY A 620 4.46 -3.99 4.02
N TRP A 621 5.14 -3.19 3.18
CA TRP A 621 5.67 -1.89 3.60
C TRP A 621 4.58 -0.84 3.87
N ARG A 622 3.39 -1.00 3.28
CA ARG A 622 2.20 -0.17 3.57
C ARG A 622 1.39 -0.65 4.76
N GLY A 623 1.35 -1.96 5.00
CA GLY A 623 0.42 -2.59 5.93
C GLY A 623 0.16 -4.07 5.65
N PRO A 624 -0.82 -4.69 6.34
CA PRO A 624 -1.16 -6.10 6.18
C PRO A 624 -1.81 -6.38 4.81
N ILE A 625 -1.20 -7.30 4.07
CA ILE A 625 -1.68 -7.85 2.81
C ILE A 625 -2.35 -9.20 3.12
N TRP A 626 -3.61 -9.36 2.72
CA TRP A 626 -4.34 -10.62 2.89
C TRP A 626 -4.49 -11.37 1.58
N TYR A 627 -4.35 -12.69 1.66
CA TYR A 627 -4.65 -13.62 0.58
C TYR A 627 -5.63 -14.68 1.06
N TRP A 628 -6.64 -14.97 0.24
CA TRP A 628 -7.42 -16.20 0.33
C TRP A 628 -7.30 -16.96 -1.00
N VAL A 629 -6.74 -18.16 -0.94
CA VAL A 629 -6.48 -19.00 -2.13
C VAL A 629 -7.30 -20.27 -2.02
N LEU A 630 -8.06 -20.59 -3.07
CA LEU A 630 -8.80 -21.83 -3.23
C LEU A 630 -8.17 -22.67 -4.34
N ALA A 631 -7.73 -23.88 -4.03
CA ALA A 631 -7.15 -24.80 -5.00
C ALA A 631 -8.22 -25.40 -5.91
N GLY A 632 -7.96 -25.38 -7.22
CA GLY A 632 -8.79 -26.04 -8.24
C GLY A 632 -8.35 -27.47 -8.54
N GLY A 633 -7.09 -27.81 -8.25
CA GLY A 633 -6.48 -29.10 -8.56
C GLY A 633 -4.99 -29.12 -8.24
N PRO A 634 -4.29 -30.22 -8.52
CA PRO A 634 -2.88 -30.43 -8.17
C PRO A 634 -1.93 -29.30 -8.57
N ALA A 635 -2.20 -28.65 -9.70
CA ALA A 635 -1.49 -27.50 -10.22
C ALA A 635 -2.47 -26.52 -10.89
N SER A 636 -3.56 -26.19 -10.20
CA SER A 636 -4.53 -25.19 -10.67
C SER A 636 -5.22 -24.48 -9.51
N LEU A 637 -5.65 -23.25 -9.75
CA LEU A 637 -6.31 -22.41 -8.76
C LEU A 637 -7.75 -22.17 -9.19
N ALA A 638 -8.68 -22.35 -8.26
CA ALA A 638 -10.07 -22.03 -8.48
C ALA A 638 -10.38 -20.56 -8.19
N ARG A 639 -9.64 -19.94 -7.26
CA ARG A 639 -9.80 -18.53 -6.86
C ARG A 639 -8.59 -18.02 -6.09
N VAL A 640 -8.21 -16.77 -6.32
CA VAL A 640 -7.22 -16.03 -5.50
C VAL A 640 -7.78 -14.64 -5.19
N LYS A 641 -8.25 -14.43 -3.96
CA LYS A 641 -8.62 -13.09 -3.46
C LYS A 641 -7.40 -12.43 -2.86
N VAL A 642 -7.18 -11.17 -3.22
CA VAL A 642 -6.11 -10.35 -2.66
C VAL A 642 -6.72 -9.11 -2.00
N VAL A 643 -6.17 -8.71 -0.86
CA VAL A 643 -6.51 -7.44 -0.21
C VAL A 643 -5.21 -6.70 0.09
N ASP A 644 -4.93 -5.68 -0.72
CA ASP A 644 -3.87 -4.70 -0.44
C ASP A 644 -4.35 -3.71 0.64
N PRO A 645 -3.45 -3.19 1.50
CA PRO A 645 -3.77 -2.14 2.48
C PRO A 645 -4.52 -0.95 1.90
N SER A 646 -4.25 -0.61 0.63
CA SER A 646 -4.86 0.52 -0.07
C SER A 646 -6.37 0.37 -0.24
N PHE A 647 -6.86 -0.86 -0.44
CA PHE A 647 -8.30 -1.12 -0.56
C PHE A 647 -9.08 -0.63 0.67
N ARG A 648 -8.47 -0.68 1.86
CA ARG A 648 -9.07 -0.21 3.11
C ARG A 648 -8.79 1.26 3.41
N ASN A 649 -7.62 1.75 3.02
CA ASN A 649 -7.14 3.05 3.46
C ASN A 649 -7.56 4.22 2.55
N TRP A 650 -8.00 4.00 1.31
CA TRP A 650 -8.40 5.10 0.40
C TRP A 650 -9.47 6.03 0.98
N PRO A 651 -10.56 5.54 1.59
CA PRO A 651 -11.54 6.42 2.24
C PRO A 651 -10.98 7.25 3.38
N ALA A 652 -9.95 6.75 4.07
CA ALA A 652 -9.35 7.50 5.17
C ALA A 652 -8.62 8.76 4.67
N LEU A 653 -8.11 8.75 3.43
CA LEU A 653 -7.58 9.94 2.80
C LEU A 653 -8.68 10.98 2.57
N GLU A 654 -9.87 10.57 2.08
CA GLU A 654 -11.02 11.46 1.88
C GLU A 654 -11.39 12.23 3.15
N TYR A 655 -11.30 11.55 4.31
CA TYR A 655 -11.55 12.17 5.59
C TYR A 655 -10.38 13.04 6.07
N ALA A 656 -9.14 12.56 5.91
CA ALA A 656 -7.95 13.22 6.43
C ALA A 656 -7.69 14.59 5.80
N VAL A 657 -8.14 14.83 4.56
CA VAL A 657 -7.96 16.10 3.84
C VAL A 657 -9.02 17.15 4.15
N LEU A 658 -10.07 16.79 4.89
CA LEU A 658 -11.12 17.75 5.22
C LEU A 658 -10.54 18.91 6.04
N LYS A 659 -10.93 20.13 5.68
CA LYS A 659 -10.45 21.40 6.26
C LYS A 659 -9.01 21.77 5.91
N ASN A 660 -8.28 20.94 5.17
CA ASN A 660 -7.05 21.38 4.52
C ASN A 660 -7.37 22.26 3.32
N ILE A 661 -6.35 23.00 2.85
CA ILE A 661 -6.47 23.73 1.58
C ILE A 661 -6.16 22.81 0.40
N VAL A 662 -6.75 23.08 -0.78
CA VAL A 662 -6.50 22.29 -2.01
C VAL A 662 -5.00 22.06 -2.30
N PRO A 663 -4.09 23.05 -2.14
CA PRO A 663 -2.65 22.84 -2.32
C PRO A 663 -2.00 21.82 -1.36
N ASP A 664 -2.65 21.43 -0.26
CA ASP A 664 -2.16 20.41 0.68
C ASP A 664 -2.51 18.99 0.21
N PHE A 665 -3.49 18.84 -0.68
CA PHE A 665 -3.94 17.52 -1.13
C PHE A 665 -2.79 16.65 -1.67
N PRO A 666 -1.88 17.12 -2.54
CA PRO A 666 -0.76 16.32 -3.00
C PRO A 666 0.08 15.76 -1.85
N LEU A 667 0.41 16.60 -0.87
CA LEU A 667 1.17 16.24 0.32
C LEU A 667 0.44 15.18 1.16
N CYS A 668 -0.86 15.37 1.39
CA CYS A 668 -1.71 14.40 2.08
C CYS A 668 -1.72 13.06 1.33
N ASN A 669 -2.04 13.06 0.04
CA ASN A 669 -2.11 11.88 -0.81
C ASN A 669 -0.78 11.11 -0.79
N LYS A 670 0.34 11.83 -0.98
CA LYS A 670 1.68 11.24 -0.98
C LYS A 670 2.07 10.66 0.39
N SER A 671 1.62 11.26 1.49
CA SER A 671 1.91 10.73 2.83
C SER A 671 1.21 9.41 3.14
N PHE A 672 0.02 9.16 2.56
CA PHE A 672 -0.64 7.85 2.61
C PHE A 672 0.03 6.86 1.62
N ASN A 673 0.45 7.35 0.46
CA ASN A 673 1.07 6.61 -0.66
C ASN A 673 0.32 5.32 -1.03
N LEU A 674 -0.99 5.40 -1.22
CA LEU A 674 -1.82 4.23 -1.53
C LEU A 674 -1.62 3.75 -2.98
N SER A 675 -1.68 2.44 -3.15
CA SER A 675 -1.59 1.74 -4.44
C SER A 675 -2.94 1.82 -5.17
N TYR A 676 -2.94 2.33 -6.40
CA TYR A 676 -4.15 2.29 -7.24
C TYR A 676 -4.30 0.87 -7.80
N SER A 677 -3.21 0.32 -8.34
CA SER A 677 -3.16 -1.07 -8.82
C SER A 677 -3.53 -2.09 -7.73
N GLY A 678 -3.17 -1.84 -6.47
CA GLY A 678 -3.50 -2.70 -5.33
C GLY A 678 -4.95 -2.55 -4.85
N ASN A 679 -5.62 -1.43 -5.14
CA ASN A 679 -7.04 -1.24 -4.87
C ASN A 679 -7.92 -1.85 -5.96
N ASP A 680 -7.48 -1.79 -7.22
CA ASP A 680 -8.30 -2.12 -8.41
C ASP A 680 -8.13 -3.59 -8.86
N LEU A 681 -8.12 -4.56 -7.93
CA LEU A 681 -7.72 -5.95 -8.23
C LEU A 681 -8.72 -6.78 -9.02
#